data_AF-A0A5B9R6P0-F1
#
_entry.id   AF-A0A5B9R6P0-F1
#
_cell.length_a   1.000
_cell.length_b   1.000
_cell.length_c   1.000
_cell.angle_alpha   90.00
_cell.angle_beta   90.00
_cell.angle_gamma   90.00
#
_symmetry.space_group_name_H-M   'P 1'
#
loop_
_entity.id
_entity.type
_entity.pdbx_description
1 polymer ?
#
loop_
_entity_poly.entity_id
_entity_poly.type
_entity_poly.pdbx_seq_one_letter_code
_entity_poly.pdbx_strand_id
1 'polypeptide(L)'
;MKLSIALLTRLFPILFLVLPGVLQAADAPAKPASDSQPMLAGDWLPEDPHQIDYEKLPRVPAEHAIISDVRDRAGTHVHQHAYLEHYDGRYWAMWSDGPGVPRLGATADQHRNIVPGHDRADTRNSFATSIDGLHWSEPADLTGPPRKPGYGWIARGLWKRDGELLALASHFNAPGYSGPGLSLEAFRWNGTEWLPHGTVLDDSMNNFPPKRLPSGEWMMTRRDHRRQVSVMIGGTKAFDDWRINPLAAYDGNGRPEEPYWYVLPDGKTLVGLIRDNGGSKFLLRTFSHDNGQTWSKIERTNFPDATSKFFVHRTSRGYYVMVSNSNPRQRNPLTLAISQDGLVFTKLFWLIGGRHIDYPHIIEHDGHLLVAFSGAKQTMEVMKVSLDDLEVLLMPDSVELDEHLPPVRRQPQQPPESPKLPCWMDLGEEGSTLYAAADLITPNRGTAAEFSLATAGGHERVVIGVDKSGRLTGRLYKVQVSGPTLEPGSRHSLLVRVHSHREQEDELFVQLGSPDTIPTEPEEWTLVNKAGRSDADLARVVVHNDSDTAGFKNVRVAATRDALTQAKVIAGKTHDADVIVYGGTPGGLAAAIAAARLGSRVIVVEPNRHVGGMTTSGLGKSDIENRDMIGGIFKEFVNAQVEHYVDTYGPEHENVKLCRDGYYAEPSVSEAVFESMLAAEKDRITVLKGWRLSEAHRSADTLQSITIARNGEAATRRLSGKVFIDATYEGDLYAAAGAEYRLGRESRDEFDEPHAGVVYFDYQNKKFLPGTTGQASQDLPAFTWRLCLTKDPKNSHRLQQPPPDYDRSVYLGYFDDLKAGRLAGPKVLKPGRGYNPLHFDTLVRALSVTDIPNEKTDVNMNPRPLGFPFTEENRGYIEGDEATREAIRGRIRNLTLGLIWFLQNDPQVPAEHRRLANELHFPKDEFTDDKDHFPFQLYVREGRRLVGEITLTEHHITGKGQAITHHPDTVAIGEFPIDSFPCRKRQSGDTIVLEGYLGMLDHITRPYEIPYRVMIPKQVDALIVPVAASTTHVAFSSIRMEPTWMALGQAAGTAANLAIKEDVPPRAVSMESLQTTLEENGQVLRW
;
A
#
# COMPACT_ATOMS: atom_id res chain seq x y z
N MET A 1 34.35 -65.60 -0.43
CA MET A 1 33.33 -65.15 -1.40
C MET A 1 32.07 -65.93 -1.10
N LYS A 2 31.08 -65.28 -0.49
CA LYS A 2 30.15 -65.96 0.40
C LYS A 2 28.70 -65.52 0.15
N LEU A 3 27.87 -66.55 0.24
CA LEU A 3 26.43 -66.64 0.46
C LEU A 3 25.50 -66.85 -0.75
N SER A 4 25.17 -68.13 -0.85
CA SER A 4 23.98 -68.78 -1.39
C SER A 4 22.73 -68.57 -0.54
N ILE A 5 21.58 -68.55 -1.22
CA ILE A 5 20.40 -69.43 -1.11
C ILE A 5 20.29 -70.40 0.10
N ALA A 6 19.07 -70.42 0.67
CA ALA A 6 18.24 -71.54 1.19
C ALA A 6 18.01 -71.76 2.71
N LEU A 7 16.70 -71.72 3.03
CA LEU A 7 15.85 -72.58 3.89
C LEU A 7 16.02 -72.66 5.42
N LEU A 8 14.85 -72.91 6.06
CA LEU A 8 14.52 -73.51 7.38
C LEU A 8 13.97 -72.60 8.50
N THR A 9 12.70 -72.90 8.83
CA THR A 9 12.04 -73.11 10.15
C THR A 9 12.50 -72.40 11.45
N ARG A 10 11.47 -71.90 12.16
CA ARG A 10 11.21 -71.91 13.62
C ARG A 10 12.40 -72.07 14.58
N LEU A 11 12.57 -71.11 15.50
CA LEU A 11 12.55 -71.27 16.97
C LEU A 11 13.14 -70.01 17.67
N PHE A 12 12.41 -69.49 18.66
CA PHE A 12 12.89 -68.60 19.73
C PHE A 12 14.08 -69.24 20.49
N PRO A 13 15.00 -68.47 21.12
CA PRO A 13 14.87 -68.21 22.57
C PRO A 13 15.50 -66.85 23.04
N ILE A 14 15.00 -66.21 24.12
CA ILE A 14 15.59 -66.13 25.49
C ILE A 14 16.83 -65.21 25.56
N LEU A 15 17.09 -64.36 26.55
CA LEU A 15 16.49 -63.92 27.82
C LEU A 15 17.66 -63.19 28.52
N PHE A 16 17.42 -62.12 29.28
CA PHE A 16 18.12 -61.98 30.55
C PHE A 16 17.15 -61.40 31.58
N LEU A 17 16.76 -62.28 32.50
CA LEU A 17 16.12 -62.03 33.79
C LEU A 17 17.14 -61.36 34.73
N VAL A 18 16.66 -60.55 35.68
CA VAL A 18 16.72 -60.78 37.14
C VAL A 18 15.75 -59.80 37.86
N LEU A 19 14.72 -60.37 38.50
CA LEU A 19 13.90 -59.87 39.65
C LEU A 19 14.69 -60.07 40.98
N PRO A 20 14.31 -59.62 42.21
CA PRO A 20 13.03 -59.09 42.71
C PRO A 20 13.13 -57.93 43.75
N GLY A 21 11.99 -57.38 44.22
CA GLY A 21 11.95 -56.43 45.35
C GLY A 21 10.55 -55.93 45.74
N VAL A 22 9.85 -56.76 46.51
CA VAL A 22 8.52 -56.70 47.17
C VAL A 22 8.07 -55.37 47.85
N LEU A 23 6.79 -55.04 47.61
CA LEU A 23 5.74 -54.29 48.37
C LEU A 23 6.09 -53.09 49.28
N GLN A 24 5.41 -51.96 49.03
CA GLN A 24 4.36 -51.43 49.93
C GLN A 24 3.43 -50.44 49.21
N ALA A 25 2.14 -50.43 49.57
CA ALA A 25 1.08 -49.65 48.94
C ALA A 25 0.78 -48.34 49.70
N ALA A 26 0.60 -47.24 48.97
CA ALA A 26 -0.44 -46.22 49.17
C ALA A 26 -0.44 -45.23 47.99
N ASP A 27 -1.65 -44.78 47.63
CA ASP A 27 -2.02 -43.72 46.69
C ASP A 27 -1.89 -43.99 45.17
N ALA A 28 -3.05 -44.16 44.51
CA ALA A 28 -3.21 -43.85 43.09
C ALA A 28 -3.13 -42.31 42.92
N PRO A 29 -2.69 -41.75 41.77
CA PRO A 29 -2.76 -42.34 40.43
C PRO A 29 -1.45 -42.22 39.61
N ALA A 30 -1.26 -43.09 38.61
CA ALA A 30 -0.29 -42.78 37.56
C ALA A 30 -0.63 -43.43 36.20
N LYS A 31 -0.79 -42.53 35.22
CA LYS A 31 -0.40 -42.62 33.80
C LYS A 31 -1.36 -43.32 32.81
N PRO A 32 -1.40 -42.81 31.55
CA PRO A 32 -0.26 -42.86 30.64
C PRO A 32 0.35 -41.49 30.32
N ALA A 33 1.69 -41.47 30.23
CA ALA A 33 2.38 -40.50 29.39
C ALA A 33 2.05 -40.80 27.92
N SER A 34 1.84 -39.77 27.10
CA SER A 34 1.70 -39.91 25.64
C SER A 34 2.73 -39.00 24.98
N ASP A 35 3.68 -39.60 24.28
CA ASP A 35 4.81 -38.96 23.57
C ASP A 35 4.41 -38.15 22.31
N SER A 36 3.13 -37.77 22.15
CA SER A 36 2.69 -36.92 21.03
C SER A 36 2.71 -35.45 21.46
N GLN A 37 3.37 -34.58 20.68
CA GLN A 37 3.34 -33.14 20.92
C GLN A 37 1.89 -32.60 20.95
N PRO A 38 1.57 -31.66 21.88
CA PRO A 38 0.25 -31.06 21.98
C PRO A 38 -0.14 -30.38 20.65
N MET A 39 -1.42 -30.44 20.29
CA MET A 39 -1.98 -29.75 19.13
C MET A 39 -2.64 -28.42 19.49
N LEU A 40 -3.18 -28.30 20.71
CA LEU A 40 -3.63 -27.04 21.30
C LEU A 40 -2.73 -26.72 22.49
N ALA A 41 -2.18 -25.50 22.53
CA ALA A 41 -1.31 -25.07 23.62
C ALA A 41 -1.48 -23.57 23.87
N GLY A 42 -1.04 -23.10 25.03
CA GLY A 42 -1.06 -21.68 25.40
C GLY A 42 -1.39 -21.52 26.89
N ASP A 43 -0.94 -20.42 27.47
CA ASP A 43 -1.08 -20.17 28.91
C ASP A 43 -2.55 -20.02 29.35
N TRP A 44 -3.43 -19.68 28.41
CA TRP A 44 -4.89 -19.58 28.58
C TRP A 44 -5.60 -20.95 28.66
N LEU A 45 -4.95 -22.03 28.22
CA LEU A 45 -5.57 -23.34 28.07
C LEU A 45 -5.64 -24.07 29.42
N PRO A 46 -6.83 -24.49 29.89
CA PRO A 46 -6.93 -25.33 31.08
C PRO A 46 -6.19 -26.65 30.91
N GLU A 47 -5.76 -27.27 32.01
CA GLU A 47 -5.06 -28.57 31.99
C GLU A 47 -5.85 -29.65 31.21
N ASP A 48 -7.18 -29.60 31.30
CA ASP A 48 -8.10 -30.38 30.47
C ASP A 48 -8.79 -29.47 29.43
N PRO A 49 -8.47 -29.59 28.13
CA PRO A 49 -9.11 -28.80 27.07
C PRO A 49 -10.63 -28.98 26.95
N HIS A 50 -11.25 -30.00 27.56
CA HIS A 50 -12.72 -30.10 27.64
C HIS A 50 -13.36 -29.12 28.63
N GLN A 51 -12.54 -28.48 29.46
CA GLN A 51 -12.95 -27.48 30.44
C GLN A 51 -12.81 -26.04 29.93
N ILE A 52 -12.42 -25.83 28.66
CA ILE A 52 -12.43 -24.50 28.04
C ILE A 52 -13.82 -23.86 28.21
N ASP A 53 -13.83 -22.66 28.77
CA ASP A 53 -15.02 -21.83 28.86
C ASP A 53 -15.20 -21.07 27.54
N TYR A 54 -15.99 -21.66 26.64
CA TYR A 54 -16.17 -21.13 25.29
C TYR A 54 -16.80 -19.74 25.26
N GLU A 55 -17.69 -19.40 26.19
CA GLU A 55 -18.37 -18.09 26.23
C GLU A 55 -17.41 -16.93 26.53
N LYS A 56 -16.30 -17.24 27.18
CA LYS A 56 -15.22 -16.30 27.53
C LYS A 56 -14.13 -16.18 26.47
N LEU A 57 -14.21 -16.94 25.36
CA LEU A 57 -13.23 -16.79 24.28
C LEU A 57 -13.34 -15.39 23.64
N PRO A 58 -12.21 -14.76 23.27
CA PRO A 58 -12.26 -13.49 22.55
C PRO A 58 -13.01 -13.67 21.23
N ARG A 59 -13.85 -12.70 20.87
CA ARG A 59 -14.69 -12.75 19.67
C ARG A 59 -13.94 -12.18 18.48
N VAL A 60 -14.02 -12.87 17.34
CA VAL A 60 -13.41 -12.43 16.09
C VAL A 60 -14.24 -11.30 15.47
N PRO A 61 -13.67 -10.10 15.22
CA PRO A 61 -14.32 -9.08 14.43
C PRO A 61 -14.59 -9.61 13.02
N ALA A 62 -15.85 -9.56 12.61
CA ALA A 62 -16.28 -10.11 11.35
C ALA A 62 -17.55 -9.42 10.85
N GLU A 63 -17.64 -9.29 9.53
CA GLU A 63 -18.89 -8.99 8.84
C GLU A 63 -19.63 -10.29 8.57
N HIS A 64 -20.96 -10.26 8.63
CA HIS A 64 -21.77 -11.46 8.51
C HIS A 64 -22.98 -11.27 7.59
N ALA A 65 -23.18 -12.22 6.69
CA ALA A 65 -24.27 -12.27 5.73
C ALA A 65 -24.98 -13.63 5.76
N ILE A 66 -26.31 -13.59 5.66
CA ILE A 66 -27.13 -14.77 5.35
C ILE A 66 -27.33 -14.80 3.84
N ILE A 67 -26.90 -15.88 3.18
CA ILE A 67 -27.09 -16.12 1.74
C ILE A 67 -28.51 -16.60 1.47
N SER A 68 -29.00 -17.53 2.29
CA SER A 68 -30.33 -18.14 2.16
C SER A 68 -30.90 -18.48 3.54
N ASP A 69 -32.20 -18.27 3.72
CA ASP A 69 -32.92 -18.48 4.98
C ASP A 69 -34.24 -19.22 4.72
N VAL A 70 -34.40 -20.39 5.32
CA VAL A 70 -35.64 -21.19 5.25
C VAL A 70 -36.26 -21.42 6.62
N ARG A 71 -35.95 -20.58 7.61
CA ARG A 71 -36.50 -20.70 8.96
C ARG A 71 -38.03 -20.53 9.00
N ASP A 72 -38.59 -19.77 8.08
CA ASP A 72 -40.03 -19.59 7.89
C ASP A 72 -40.74 -20.86 7.41
N ARG A 73 -40.00 -21.82 6.81
CA ARG A 73 -40.54 -23.10 6.33
C ARG A 73 -40.77 -24.13 7.43
N ALA A 74 -40.71 -23.74 8.70
CA ALA A 74 -41.05 -24.56 9.86
C ALA A 74 -40.33 -25.92 9.93
N GLY A 75 -39.10 -26.02 9.39
CA GLY A 75 -38.32 -27.26 9.38
C GLY A 75 -38.68 -28.26 8.27
N THR A 76 -39.53 -27.88 7.32
CA THR A 76 -39.83 -28.69 6.11
C THR A 76 -38.76 -28.58 5.02
N HIS A 77 -37.76 -27.72 5.21
CA HIS A 77 -36.67 -27.47 4.27
C HIS A 77 -35.36 -27.25 5.03
N VAL A 78 -34.24 -27.68 4.46
CA VAL A 78 -32.91 -27.60 5.09
C VAL A 78 -31.81 -27.18 4.12
N HIS A 79 -30.79 -26.52 4.68
CA HIS A 79 -29.52 -26.20 4.02
C HIS A 79 -28.37 -26.92 4.73
N GLN A 80 -27.43 -27.52 4.00
CA GLN A 80 -26.27 -28.21 4.58
C GLN A 80 -25.04 -28.12 3.67
N HIS A 81 -23.87 -28.48 4.19
CA HIS A 81 -22.66 -28.71 3.38
C HIS A 81 -22.23 -27.47 2.58
N ALA A 82 -21.83 -26.40 3.29
CA ALA A 82 -21.39 -25.15 2.68
C ALA A 82 -20.00 -25.28 2.03
N TYR A 83 -19.82 -24.69 0.85
CA TYR A 83 -18.52 -24.51 0.21
C TYR A 83 -18.43 -23.15 -0.47
N LEU A 84 -17.21 -22.62 -0.52
CA LEU A 84 -16.88 -21.34 -1.16
C LEU A 84 -15.77 -21.51 -2.17
N GLU A 85 -15.75 -20.65 -3.18
CA GLU A 85 -14.62 -20.44 -4.09
C GLU A 85 -14.64 -19.01 -4.64
N HIS A 86 -13.48 -18.49 -5.04
CA HIS A 86 -13.38 -17.27 -5.83
C HIS A 86 -12.94 -17.59 -7.26
N TYR A 87 -13.78 -17.25 -8.23
CA TYR A 87 -13.59 -17.55 -9.66
C TYR A 87 -14.21 -16.43 -10.51
N ASP A 88 -13.43 -15.94 -11.49
CA ASP A 88 -13.82 -14.92 -12.46
C ASP A 88 -14.35 -13.62 -11.81
N GLY A 89 -13.60 -13.10 -10.83
CA GLY A 89 -13.91 -11.85 -10.12
C GLY A 89 -15.15 -11.92 -9.21
N ARG A 90 -15.63 -13.11 -8.88
CA ARG A 90 -16.79 -13.33 -8.02
C ARG A 90 -16.54 -14.42 -6.98
N TYR A 91 -17.14 -14.25 -5.83
CA TYR A 91 -17.32 -15.30 -4.83
C TYR A 91 -18.48 -16.19 -5.23
N TRP A 92 -18.30 -17.49 -5.05
CA TRP A 92 -19.28 -18.54 -5.32
C TRP A 92 -19.54 -19.32 -4.04
N ALA A 93 -20.80 -19.52 -3.70
CA ALA A 93 -21.23 -20.39 -2.62
C ALA A 93 -22.06 -21.53 -3.20
N MET A 94 -21.83 -22.76 -2.73
CA MET A 94 -22.71 -23.91 -3.01
C MET A 94 -23.07 -24.67 -1.74
N TRP A 95 -24.28 -25.22 -1.69
CA TRP A 95 -24.76 -26.00 -0.54
C TRP A 95 -25.78 -27.05 -0.97
N SER A 96 -25.99 -28.06 -0.12
CA SER A 96 -27.11 -28.99 -0.22
C SER A 96 -28.40 -28.32 0.21
N ASP A 97 -29.42 -28.46 -0.61
CA ASP A 97 -30.68 -27.77 -0.48
C ASP A 97 -31.84 -28.76 -0.71
N GLY A 98 -32.63 -29.04 0.32
CA GLY A 98 -33.57 -30.14 0.22
C GLY A 98 -34.60 -30.28 1.33
N PRO A 99 -35.44 -31.33 1.25
CA PRO A 99 -36.55 -31.53 2.17
C PRO A 99 -36.07 -31.79 3.61
N GLY A 100 -36.72 -31.08 4.54
CA GLY A 100 -36.60 -31.28 5.97
C GLY A 100 -37.77 -32.07 6.56
N VAL A 101 -37.54 -32.72 7.71
CA VAL A 101 -38.60 -33.34 8.51
C VAL A 101 -38.77 -32.55 9.80
N PRO A 102 -39.88 -31.82 9.97
CA PRO A 102 -40.10 -31.00 11.15
C PRO A 102 -40.48 -31.85 12.37
N ARG A 103 -40.27 -31.30 13.58
CA ARG A 103 -40.78 -31.90 14.82
C ARG A 103 -42.31 -31.87 14.86
N LEU A 104 -42.92 -33.00 15.20
CA LEU A 104 -44.38 -33.15 15.26
C LEU A 104 -44.98 -32.14 16.26
N GLY A 105 -45.93 -31.32 15.80
CA GLY A 105 -46.68 -30.36 16.64
C GLY A 105 -45.98 -29.03 16.94
N ALA A 106 -44.78 -28.77 16.39
CA ALA A 106 -44.08 -27.50 16.57
C ALA A 106 -44.52 -26.45 15.54
N THR A 107 -44.72 -25.21 15.98
CA THR A 107 -44.91 -24.04 15.10
C THR A 107 -43.59 -23.63 14.43
N ALA A 108 -43.65 -22.78 13.41
CA ALA A 108 -42.46 -22.25 12.72
C ALA A 108 -41.47 -21.58 13.69
N ASP A 109 -41.97 -20.75 14.61
CA ASP A 109 -41.14 -20.09 15.62
C ASP A 109 -40.54 -21.07 16.63
N GLN A 110 -41.32 -22.08 17.05
CA GLN A 110 -40.81 -23.15 17.92
C GLN A 110 -39.77 -24.04 17.23
N HIS A 111 -39.73 -24.06 15.90
CA HIS A 111 -38.74 -24.79 15.10
C HIS A 111 -37.56 -23.91 14.64
N ARG A 112 -37.55 -22.60 14.95
CA ARG A 112 -36.48 -21.68 14.56
C ARG A 112 -35.17 -22.03 15.27
N ASN A 113 -34.08 -22.13 14.51
CA ASN A 113 -32.73 -22.49 14.97
C ASN A 113 -32.62 -23.91 15.57
N ILE A 114 -33.56 -24.79 15.24
CA ILE A 114 -33.56 -26.19 15.65
C ILE A 114 -33.35 -27.07 14.41
N VAL A 115 -32.37 -27.96 14.46
CA VAL A 115 -32.02 -28.87 13.37
C VAL A 115 -33.21 -29.79 13.01
N PRO A 116 -33.78 -29.68 11.79
CA PRO A 116 -34.80 -30.62 11.30
C PRO A 116 -34.17 -31.95 10.89
N GLY A 117 -34.99 -32.99 10.69
CA GLY A 117 -34.53 -34.21 10.03
C GLY A 117 -34.10 -33.92 8.59
N HIS A 118 -33.02 -34.52 8.11
CA HIS A 118 -32.36 -34.12 6.86
C HIS A 118 -31.84 -35.34 6.06
N ASP A 119 -31.03 -35.11 5.02
CA ASP A 119 -30.51 -36.10 4.07
C ASP A 119 -31.64 -36.94 3.42
N ARG A 120 -32.69 -36.27 2.95
CA ARG A 120 -33.89 -36.89 2.37
C ARG A 120 -33.78 -37.06 0.85
N ALA A 121 -34.67 -37.87 0.30
CA ALA A 121 -34.86 -37.93 -1.15
C ALA A 121 -35.22 -36.54 -1.69
N ASP A 122 -34.93 -36.29 -2.96
CA ASP A 122 -35.15 -35.01 -3.65
C ASP A 122 -34.30 -33.83 -3.15
N THR A 123 -33.28 -34.08 -2.32
CA THR A 123 -32.25 -33.07 -2.02
C THR A 123 -31.48 -32.72 -3.30
N ARG A 124 -31.26 -31.42 -3.53
CA ARG A 124 -30.49 -30.86 -4.64
C ARG A 124 -29.27 -30.12 -4.10
N ASN A 125 -28.44 -29.58 -4.98
CA ASN A 125 -27.50 -28.53 -4.58
C ASN A 125 -27.93 -27.20 -5.18
N SER A 126 -27.77 -26.13 -4.41
CA SER A 126 -28.01 -24.75 -4.84
C SER A 126 -26.72 -23.96 -4.81
N PHE A 127 -26.69 -22.83 -5.52
CA PHE A 127 -25.57 -21.90 -5.54
C PHE A 127 -26.01 -20.45 -5.52
N ALA A 128 -25.11 -19.56 -5.11
CA ALA A 128 -25.24 -18.10 -5.21
C ALA A 128 -23.87 -17.48 -5.48
N THR A 129 -23.85 -16.24 -5.99
CA THR A 129 -22.62 -15.50 -6.26
C THR A 129 -22.62 -14.13 -5.59
N SER A 130 -21.43 -13.58 -5.32
CA SER A 130 -21.25 -12.26 -4.74
C SER A 130 -20.02 -11.58 -5.33
N ILE A 131 -20.04 -10.25 -5.43
CA ILE A 131 -18.87 -9.46 -5.83
C ILE A 131 -17.97 -9.11 -4.63
N ASP A 132 -18.52 -9.05 -3.42
CA ASP A 132 -17.81 -8.56 -2.23
C ASP A 132 -17.79 -9.56 -1.06
N GLY A 133 -18.49 -10.68 -1.21
CA GLY A 133 -18.58 -11.76 -0.22
C GLY A 133 -19.66 -11.55 0.83
N LEU A 134 -20.42 -10.45 0.77
CA LEU A 134 -21.44 -10.09 1.77
C LEU A 134 -22.82 -9.86 1.13
N HIS A 135 -22.89 -9.38 -0.09
CA HIS A 135 -24.15 -9.22 -0.82
C HIS A 135 -24.23 -10.30 -1.90
N TRP A 136 -25.15 -11.24 -1.70
CA TRP A 136 -25.26 -12.45 -2.52
C TRP A 136 -26.46 -12.38 -3.46
N SER A 137 -26.31 -12.96 -4.65
CA SER A 137 -27.42 -13.18 -5.58
C SER A 137 -28.46 -14.13 -4.97
N GLU A 138 -29.68 -14.09 -5.50
CA GLU A 138 -30.69 -15.10 -5.17
C GLU A 138 -30.16 -16.53 -5.44
N PRO A 139 -30.46 -17.49 -4.55
CA PRO A 139 -30.13 -18.90 -4.76
C PRO A 139 -30.71 -19.48 -6.06
N ALA A 140 -29.88 -20.24 -6.78
CA ALA A 140 -30.28 -20.97 -7.98
C ALA A 140 -29.95 -22.46 -7.87
N ASP A 141 -30.73 -23.33 -8.53
CA ASP A 141 -30.49 -24.77 -8.58
C ASP A 141 -29.24 -25.09 -9.42
N LEU A 142 -28.36 -25.93 -8.88
CA LEU A 142 -27.11 -26.36 -9.52
C LEU A 142 -27.26 -27.73 -10.20
N THR A 143 -27.96 -28.66 -9.56
CA THR A 143 -27.94 -30.08 -9.96
C THR A 143 -29.20 -30.53 -10.69
N GLY A 144 -30.32 -29.82 -10.50
CA GLY A 144 -31.63 -30.36 -10.88
C GLY A 144 -32.05 -31.53 -9.98
N PRO A 145 -33.11 -32.27 -10.38
CA PRO A 145 -33.58 -33.43 -9.63
C PRO A 145 -32.56 -34.58 -9.62
N PRO A 146 -32.62 -35.48 -8.62
CA PRO A 146 -31.81 -36.70 -8.58
C PRO A 146 -32.11 -37.61 -9.79
N ARG A 147 -31.13 -38.43 -10.20
CA ARG A 147 -31.26 -39.31 -11.38
C ARG A 147 -32.33 -40.39 -11.20
N LYS A 148 -32.68 -40.73 -9.96
CA LYS A 148 -33.63 -41.78 -9.61
C LYS A 148 -34.53 -41.35 -8.45
N PRO A 149 -35.81 -41.76 -8.44
CA PRO A 149 -36.66 -41.60 -7.26
C PRO A 149 -36.03 -42.25 -6.03
N GLY A 150 -36.17 -41.60 -4.86
CA GLY A 150 -35.57 -42.06 -3.61
C GLY A 150 -34.11 -41.64 -3.39
N TYR A 151 -33.49 -40.94 -4.35
CA TYR A 151 -32.12 -40.44 -4.23
C TYR A 151 -32.08 -38.93 -3.94
N GLY A 152 -30.89 -38.42 -3.64
CA GLY A 152 -30.61 -36.99 -3.53
C GLY A 152 -29.17 -36.65 -3.96
N TRP A 153 -28.88 -35.36 -4.00
CA TRP A 153 -27.55 -34.79 -4.19
C TRP A 153 -27.00 -34.22 -2.88
N ILE A 154 -25.71 -34.40 -2.63
CA ILE A 154 -25.00 -33.72 -1.54
C ILE A 154 -23.90 -32.85 -2.11
N ALA A 155 -23.73 -31.63 -1.60
CA ALA A 155 -22.68 -30.71 -2.03
C ALA A 155 -21.31 -31.18 -1.52
N ARG A 156 -20.31 -31.12 -2.41
CA ARG A 156 -18.98 -31.69 -2.17
C ARG A 156 -17.81 -30.78 -2.53
N GLY A 157 -18.11 -29.53 -2.88
CA GLY A 157 -17.12 -28.48 -3.08
C GLY A 157 -16.96 -28.06 -4.54
N LEU A 158 -16.42 -26.86 -4.70
CA LEU A 158 -16.04 -26.29 -5.98
C LEU A 158 -14.57 -26.62 -6.27
N TRP A 159 -14.26 -26.90 -7.52
CA TRP A 159 -12.92 -27.30 -7.96
C TRP A 159 -12.53 -26.46 -9.19
N LYS A 160 -11.57 -25.55 -8.98
CA LYS A 160 -10.90 -24.81 -10.06
C LYS A 160 -9.86 -25.70 -10.73
N ARG A 161 -10.16 -26.16 -11.94
CA ARG A 161 -9.32 -27.10 -12.69
C ARG A 161 -9.11 -26.57 -14.11
N ASP A 162 -7.85 -26.32 -14.48
CA ASP A 162 -7.43 -25.94 -15.83
C ASP A 162 -8.24 -24.78 -16.45
N GLY A 163 -8.52 -23.76 -15.64
CA GLY A 163 -9.30 -22.59 -16.06
C GLY A 163 -10.82 -22.78 -16.00
N GLU A 164 -11.31 -24.00 -15.77
CA GLU A 164 -12.73 -24.30 -15.59
C GLU A 164 -13.11 -24.35 -14.10
N LEU A 165 -14.39 -24.08 -13.83
CA LEU A 165 -14.99 -24.27 -12.51
C LEU A 165 -15.92 -25.49 -12.54
N LEU A 166 -15.57 -26.49 -11.74
CA LEU A 166 -16.39 -27.69 -11.53
C LEU A 166 -17.06 -27.65 -10.15
N ALA A 167 -18.31 -28.06 -10.06
CA ALA A 167 -19.00 -28.32 -8.81
C ALA A 167 -19.11 -29.83 -8.60
N LEU A 168 -18.70 -30.29 -7.43
CA LEU A 168 -18.75 -31.70 -7.05
C LEU A 168 -20.02 -31.97 -6.24
N ALA A 169 -20.71 -33.06 -6.58
CA ALA A 169 -21.91 -33.49 -5.88
C ALA A 169 -21.94 -35.02 -5.73
N SER A 170 -22.28 -35.52 -4.54
CA SER A 170 -22.51 -36.95 -4.35
C SER A 170 -23.96 -37.31 -4.61
N HIS A 171 -24.22 -38.25 -5.51
CA HIS A 171 -25.52 -38.89 -5.67
C HIS A 171 -25.67 -39.99 -4.62
N PHE A 172 -26.74 -40.00 -3.83
CA PHE A 172 -26.90 -40.96 -2.72
C PHE A 172 -28.33 -41.49 -2.59
N ASN A 173 -28.49 -42.71 -2.07
CA ASN A 173 -29.78 -43.36 -1.84
C ASN A 173 -30.35 -42.98 -0.46
N ALA A 174 -31.38 -42.13 -0.41
CA ALA A 174 -31.89 -41.55 0.82
C ALA A 174 -32.88 -42.45 1.60
N PRO A 175 -33.07 -42.26 2.93
CA PRO A 175 -32.35 -41.30 3.77
C PRO A 175 -30.96 -41.77 4.19
N GLY A 176 -30.01 -40.83 4.24
CA GLY A 176 -28.60 -41.13 4.50
C GLY A 176 -27.91 -41.79 3.32
N TYR A 177 -26.59 -42.00 3.36
CA TYR A 177 -25.81 -42.43 2.17
C TYR A 177 -25.27 -43.87 2.25
N SER A 178 -25.64 -44.62 3.29
CA SER A 178 -25.19 -46.01 3.45
C SER A 178 -25.95 -46.94 2.50
N GLY A 179 -25.22 -47.78 1.77
CA GLY A 179 -25.78 -48.74 0.82
C GLY A 179 -25.39 -48.47 -0.64
N PRO A 180 -25.62 -49.43 -1.54
CA PRO A 180 -25.16 -49.35 -2.92
C PRO A 180 -25.80 -48.20 -3.71
N GLY A 181 -25.06 -47.65 -4.67
CA GLY A 181 -25.53 -46.57 -5.55
C GLY A 181 -25.04 -45.16 -5.20
N LEU A 182 -24.05 -45.05 -4.31
CA LEU A 182 -23.30 -43.82 -4.06
C LEU A 182 -22.36 -43.53 -5.24
N SER A 183 -22.32 -42.28 -5.73
CA SER A 183 -21.31 -41.84 -6.71
C SER A 183 -20.94 -40.38 -6.48
N LEU A 184 -19.70 -40.01 -6.82
CA LEU A 184 -19.26 -38.62 -6.88
C LEU A 184 -19.32 -38.13 -8.32
N GLU A 185 -20.03 -37.04 -8.54
CA GLU A 185 -20.31 -36.48 -9.86
C GLU A 185 -19.77 -35.05 -9.96
N ALA A 186 -19.42 -34.64 -11.17
CA ALA A 186 -19.00 -33.28 -11.51
C ALA A 186 -20.05 -32.59 -12.38
N PHE A 187 -20.24 -31.30 -12.14
CA PHE A 187 -21.02 -30.37 -12.95
C PHE A 187 -20.09 -29.23 -13.37
N ARG A 188 -20.13 -28.81 -14.63
CA ARG A 188 -19.24 -27.78 -15.17
C ARG A 188 -20.01 -26.49 -15.43
N TRP A 189 -19.43 -25.37 -15.01
CA TRP A 189 -19.93 -24.05 -15.37
C TRP A 189 -19.59 -23.72 -16.82
N ASN A 190 -20.57 -23.32 -17.62
CA ASN A 190 -20.36 -22.95 -19.04
C ASN A 190 -20.37 -21.43 -19.30
N GLY A 191 -20.49 -20.61 -18.25
CA GLY A 191 -20.67 -19.16 -18.35
C GLY A 191 -22.09 -18.69 -18.01
N THR A 192 -23.10 -19.56 -18.12
CA THR A 192 -24.50 -19.22 -17.88
C THR A 192 -25.21 -20.19 -16.93
N GLU A 193 -24.89 -21.47 -16.97
CA GLU A 193 -25.53 -22.51 -16.16
C GLU A 193 -24.56 -23.66 -15.83
N TRP A 194 -24.97 -24.49 -14.87
CA TRP A 194 -24.26 -25.72 -14.50
C TRP A 194 -24.73 -26.89 -15.36
N LEU A 195 -23.79 -27.51 -16.08
CA LEU A 195 -24.08 -28.66 -16.92
C LEU A 195 -23.51 -29.94 -16.29
N PRO A 196 -24.22 -31.08 -16.33
CA PRO A 196 -23.66 -32.38 -15.95
C PRO A 196 -22.38 -32.66 -16.74
N HIS A 197 -21.29 -32.99 -16.05
CA HIS A 197 -19.98 -33.23 -16.66
C HIS A 197 -19.63 -34.73 -16.69
N GLY A 198 -19.85 -35.44 -15.58
CA GLY A 198 -19.66 -36.89 -15.51
C GLY A 198 -19.35 -37.41 -14.11
N THR A 199 -19.19 -38.72 -13.99
CA THR A 199 -18.85 -39.39 -12.74
C THR A 199 -17.35 -39.26 -12.47
N VAL A 200 -16.99 -38.62 -11.36
CA VAL A 200 -15.61 -38.51 -10.88
C VAL A 200 -15.11 -39.86 -10.39
N LEU A 201 -15.93 -40.54 -9.57
CA LEU A 201 -15.66 -41.88 -9.07
C LEU A 201 -16.93 -42.52 -8.51
N ASP A 202 -17.16 -43.79 -8.86
CA ASP A 202 -18.23 -44.59 -8.26
C ASP A 202 -17.94 -44.96 -6.80
N ASP A 203 -18.99 -45.27 -6.05
CA ASP A 203 -18.93 -45.65 -4.64
C ASP A 203 -18.12 -44.68 -3.78
N SER A 204 -18.30 -43.38 -4.05
CA SER A 204 -17.43 -42.35 -3.50
C SER A 204 -18.20 -41.11 -3.08
N MET A 205 -17.79 -40.60 -1.93
CA MET A 205 -18.22 -39.33 -1.36
C MET A 205 -17.01 -38.64 -0.77
N ASN A 206 -16.58 -37.54 -1.36
CA ASN A 206 -15.51 -36.72 -0.79
C ASN A 206 -16.05 -35.78 0.29
N ASN A 207 -15.20 -35.38 1.24
CA ASN A 207 -15.63 -34.47 2.31
C ASN A 207 -15.17 -33.03 2.06
N PHE A 208 -14.14 -32.87 1.24
CA PHE A 208 -13.50 -31.60 0.92
C PHE A 208 -13.13 -31.58 -0.56
N PRO A 209 -13.13 -30.39 -1.20
CA PRO A 209 -12.73 -30.27 -2.59
C PRO A 209 -11.25 -30.66 -2.80
N PRO A 210 -10.87 -31.01 -4.04
CA PRO A 210 -9.50 -31.41 -4.35
C PRO A 210 -8.53 -30.26 -4.14
N LYS A 211 -7.34 -30.58 -3.59
CA LYS A 211 -6.23 -29.62 -3.46
C LYS A 211 -4.97 -30.19 -4.09
N ARG A 212 -4.10 -29.33 -4.59
CA ARG A 212 -2.82 -29.74 -5.18
C ARG A 212 -1.86 -30.19 -4.08
N LEU A 213 -1.23 -31.33 -4.31
CA LEU A 213 -0.08 -31.83 -3.56
C LEU A 213 1.19 -31.10 -3.98
N PRO A 214 2.25 -31.12 -3.15
CA PRO A 214 3.59 -30.68 -3.55
C PRO A 214 4.13 -31.40 -4.81
N SER A 215 3.70 -32.65 -5.06
CA SER A 215 4.02 -33.39 -6.28
C SER A 215 3.37 -32.83 -7.55
N GLY A 216 2.40 -31.93 -7.43
CA GLY A 216 1.60 -31.38 -8.52
C GLY A 216 0.31 -32.16 -8.84
N GLU A 217 0.14 -33.37 -8.30
CA GLU A 217 -1.11 -34.14 -8.41
C GLU A 217 -2.22 -33.56 -7.52
N TRP A 218 -3.47 -33.89 -7.80
CA TRP A 218 -4.58 -33.56 -6.91
C TRP A 218 -4.78 -34.65 -5.86
N MET A 219 -5.18 -34.25 -4.66
CA MET A 219 -5.62 -35.17 -3.62
C MET A 219 -6.91 -34.68 -2.95
N MET A 220 -7.79 -35.63 -2.65
CA MET A 220 -8.95 -35.44 -1.79
C MET A 220 -9.18 -36.68 -0.91
N THR A 221 -9.97 -36.54 0.15
CA THR A 221 -10.37 -37.69 0.96
C THR A 221 -11.75 -38.18 0.57
N ARG A 222 -12.01 -39.48 0.72
CA ARG A 222 -13.30 -40.09 0.40
C ARG A 222 -13.82 -41.01 1.49
N ARG A 223 -15.13 -41.21 1.48
CA ARG A 223 -15.86 -42.32 2.10
C ARG A 223 -16.58 -43.13 1.03
N ASP A 224 -16.59 -44.45 1.19
CA ASP A 224 -17.43 -45.34 0.40
C ASP A 224 -18.80 -45.58 1.07
N HIS A 225 -19.69 -46.36 0.44
CA HIS A 225 -21.00 -46.68 1.00
C HIS A 225 -20.95 -47.47 2.33
N ARG A 226 -19.81 -48.10 2.64
CA ARG A 226 -19.54 -48.81 3.91
C ARG A 226 -18.93 -47.90 4.97
N ARG A 227 -18.75 -46.62 4.65
CA ARG A 227 -18.12 -45.59 5.48
C ARG A 227 -16.63 -45.82 5.71
N GLN A 228 -15.96 -46.57 4.84
CA GLN A 228 -14.51 -46.71 4.91
C GLN A 228 -13.85 -45.44 4.37
N VAL A 229 -12.91 -44.90 5.14
CA VAL A 229 -12.16 -43.69 4.78
C VAL A 229 -10.90 -44.04 3.99
N SER A 230 -10.65 -43.31 2.91
CA SER A 230 -9.45 -43.45 2.07
C SER A 230 -9.07 -42.10 1.47
N VAL A 231 -7.86 -42.02 0.92
CA VAL A 231 -7.41 -40.87 0.14
C VAL A 231 -7.44 -41.20 -1.35
N MET A 232 -7.82 -40.23 -2.16
CA MET A 232 -7.82 -40.29 -3.62
C MET A 232 -6.71 -39.40 -4.14
N ILE A 233 -5.79 -39.94 -4.92
CA ILE A 233 -4.66 -39.21 -5.50
C ILE A 233 -4.74 -39.35 -7.03
N GLY A 234 -4.72 -38.24 -7.76
CA GLY A 234 -4.91 -38.22 -9.21
C GLY A 234 -5.50 -36.91 -9.71
N GLY A 235 -6.53 -36.97 -10.57
CA GLY A 235 -7.28 -35.83 -11.11
C GLY A 235 -6.51 -34.96 -12.12
N THR A 236 -5.24 -35.29 -12.38
CA THR A 236 -4.32 -34.48 -13.18
C THR A 236 -4.59 -34.63 -14.67
N LYS A 237 -4.68 -35.87 -15.17
CA LYS A 237 -4.89 -36.14 -16.60
C LYS A 237 -6.34 -35.90 -17.02
N ALA A 238 -7.27 -36.34 -16.19
CA ALA A 238 -8.70 -36.18 -16.38
C ALA A 238 -9.38 -36.01 -15.01
N PHE A 239 -10.60 -35.49 -15.00
CA PHE A 239 -11.33 -35.21 -13.75
C PHE A 239 -11.73 -36.49 -12.99
N ASP A 240 -11.71 -37.64 -13.66
CA ASP A 240 -12.10 -38.98 -13.19
C ASP A 240 -10.91 -39.95 -12.99
N ASP A 241 -9.67 -39.49 -13.21
CA ASP A 241 -8.45 -40.31 -13.07
C ASP A 241 -7.96 -40.37 -11.62
N TRP A 242 -8.46 -41.30 -10.81
CA TRP A 242 -8.14 -41.38 -9.38
C TRP A 242 -7.61 -42.74 -8.94
N ARG A 243 -6.57 -42.72 -8.10
CA ARG A 243 -6.05 -43.89 -7.37
C ARG A 243 -6.48 -43.80 -5.91
N ILE A 244 -6.87 -44.93 -5.34
CA ILE A 244 -7.39 -45.02 -3.97
C ILE A 244 -6.32 -45.65 -3.08
N ASN A 245 -5.92 -44.92 -2.05
CA ASN A 245 -5.01 -45.41 -1.03
C ASN A 245 -5.73 -45.48 0.33
N PRO A 246 -5.52 -46.54 1.12
CA PRO A 246 -6.08 -46.62 2.46
C PRO A 246 -5.49 -45.54 3.35
N LEU A 247 -6.32 -44.95 4.21
CA LEU A 247 -5.83 -44.20 5.36
C LEU A 247 -5.30 -45.20 6.41
N ALA A 248 -4.40 -44.76 7.29
CA ALA A 248 -3.81 -45.65 8.29
C ALA A 248 -4.86 -46.33 9.18
N ALA A 249 -4.58 -47.57 9.61
CA ALA A 249 -5.43 -48.29 10.54
C ALA A 249 -5.42 -47.63 11.93
N TYR A 250 -6.60 -47.57 12.56
CA TYR A 250 -6.74 -47.08 13.94
C TYR A 250 -6.92 -48.27 14.89
N ASP A 251 -6.04 -48.38 15.89
CA ASP A 251 -6.06 -49.46 16.89
C ASP A 251 -6.67 -49.04 18.24
N GLY A 252 -7.20 -47.83 18.34
CA GLY A 252 -7.92 -47.31 19.51
C GLY A 252 -9.45 -47.48 19.46
N ASN A 253 -10.15 -47.11 20.54
CA ASN A 253 -11.62 -47.27 20.72
C ASN A 253 -12.51 -46.28 19.92
N GLY A 254 -11.99 -45.70 18.86
CA GLY A 254 -12.53 -44.54 18.12
C GLY A 254 -13.08 -44.94 16.75
N ARG A 255 -13.81 -44.02 16.10
CA ARG A 255 -14.40 -44.20 14.76
C ARG A 255 -14.00 -43.01 13.87
N PRO A 256 -12.82 -43.06 13.23
CA PRO A 256 -12.33 -41.98 12.38
C PRO A 256 -13.27 -41.71 11.21
N GLU A 257 -13.65 -40.45 11.01
CA GLU A 257 -14.55 -40.01 9.95
C GLU A 257 -14.13 -38.65 9.39
N GLU A 258 -14.54 -38.34 8.15
CA GLU A 258 -14.32 -37.02 7.49
C GLU A 258 -12.88 -36.47 7.56
N PRO A 259 -11.85 -37.23 7.15
CA PRO A 259 -10.47 -36.76 7.23
C PRO A 259 -10.23 -35.53 6.34
N TYR A 260 -9.55 -34.52 6.89
CA TYR A 260 -9.01 -33.36 6.20
C TYR A 260 -7.49 -33.44 6.17
N TRP A 261 -6.84 -32.73 5.24
CA TRP A 261 -5.39 -32.68 5.18
C TRP A 261 -4.86 -31.31 4.78
N TYR A 262 -3.63 -30.99 5.15
CA TYR A 262 -2.91 -29.80 4.71
C TYR A 262 -1.39 -30.04 4.73
N VAL A 263 -0.63 -29.17 4.07
CA VAL A 263 0.84 -29.25 3.98
C VAL A 263 1.45 -28.36 5.06
N LEU A 264 2.51 -28.82 5.72
CA LEU A 264 3.30 -28.01 6.66
C LEU A 264 4.24 -27.02 5.95
N PRO A 265 4.84 -26.05 6.66
CA PRO A 265 5.79 -25.09 6.08
C PRO A 265 7.00 -25.72 5.37
N ASP A 266 7.37 -26.96 5.72
CA ASP A 266 8.44 -27.71 5.06
C ASP A 266 8.14 -28.09 3.59
N GLY A 267 6.89 -27.91 3.16
CA GLY A 267 6.42 -28.21 1.81
C GLY A 267 6.39 -29.70 1.46
N LYS A 268 6.55 -30.59 2.44
CA LYS A 268 6.71 -32.05 2.22
C LYS A 268 5.84 -32.89 3.12
N THR A 269 5.62 -32.46 4.36
CA THR A 269 4.85 -33.21 5.34
C THR A 269 3.38 -32.83 5.23
N LEU A 270 2.52 -33.84 5.04
CA LEU A 270 1.08 -33.69 5.11
C LEU A 270 0.60 -34.03 6.51
N VAL A 271 -0.22 -33.16 7.09
CA VAL A 271 -0.98 -33.47 8.29
C VAL A 271 -2.37 -33.91 7.87
N GLY A 272 -2.78 -35.09 8.33
CA GLY A 272 -4.15 -35.57 8.24
C GLY A 272 -4.83 -35.35 9.58
N LEU A 273 -5.90 -34.56 9.60
CA LEU A 273 -6.74 -34.35 10.77
C LEU A 273 -8.07 -35.06 10.56
N ILE A 274 -8.56 -35.74 11.59
CA ILE A 274 -9.71 -36.64 11.45
C ILE A 274 -10.67 -36.41 12.62
N ARG A 275 -11.96 -36.33 12.30
CA ARG A 275 -13.02 -36.30 13.30
C ARG A 275 -13.18 -37.69 13.91
N ASP A 276 -13.41 -37.78 15.22
CA ASP A 276 -13.69 -39.05 15.90
C ASP A 276 -15.17 -39.19 16.30
N ASN A 277 -15.90 -40.08 15.62
CA ASN A 277 -17.27 -40.44 15.99
C ASN A 277 -17.36 -41.55 17.06
N GLY A 278 -16.23 -42.03 17.57
CA GLY A 278 -16.15 -42.99 18.68
C GLY A 278 -16.31 -42.36 20.06
N GLY A 279 -16.44 -41.03 20.13
CA GLY A 279 -16.79 -40.34 21.36
C GLY A 279 -15.59 -39.88 22.20
N SER A 280 -14.36 -39.89 21.66
CA SER A 280 -13.21 -39.32 22.39
C SER A 280 -13.33 -37.81 22.60
N LYS A 281 -14.14 -37.13 21.77
CA LYS A 281 -14.31 -35.67 21.78
C LYS A 281 -13.00 -34.90 21.56
N PHE A 282 -12.05 -35.53 20.89
CA PHE A 282 -10.81 -34.93 20.41
C PHE A 282 -10.64 -35.20 18.91
N LEU A 283 -9.92 -34.31 18.23
CA LEU A 283 -9.44 -34.58 16.88
C LEU A 283 -8.35 -35.66 16.91
N LEU A 284 -8.30 -36.46 15.85
CA LEU A 284 -7.22 -37.40 15.60
C LEU A 284 -6.27 -36.82 14.56
N ARG A 285 -4.99 -37.21 14.61
CA ARG A 285 -3.93 -36.76 13.71
C ARG A 285 -3.15 -37.94 13.14
N THR A 286 -2.71 -37.80 11.90
CA THR A 286 -1.79 -38.71 11.20
C THR A 286 -0.91 -37.89 10.26
N PHE A 287 0.22 -38.43 9.83
CA PHE A 287 1.16 -37.75 8.96
C PHE A 287 1.46 -38.57 7.72
N SER A 288 1.74 -37.90 6.61
CA SER A 288 2.32 -38.50 5.42
C SER A 288 3.55 -37.73 4.99
N HIS A 289 4.59 -38.45 4.58
CA HIS A 289 5.85 -37.88 4.08
C HIS A 289 6.12 -38.28 2.62
N ASP A 290 5.14 -38.91 1.96
CA ASP A 290 5.25 -39.46 0.61
C ASP A 290 4.09 -39.03 -0.31
N ASN A 291 3.60 -37.80 -0.08
CA ASN A 291 2.47 -37.19 -0.80
C ASN A 291 1.15 -37.96 -0.66
N GLY A 292 0.86 -38.47 0.54
CA GLY A 292 -0.40 -39.13 0.88
C GLY A 292 -0.47 -40.60 0.48
N GLN A 293 0.62 -41.17 -0.07
CA GLN A 293 0.63 -42.58 -0.48
C GLN A 293 0.54 -43.52 0.72
N THR A 294 1.27 -43.20 1.80
CA THR A 294 1.20 -43.87 3.10
C THR A 294 1.01 -42.86 4.22
N TRP A 295 0.40 -43.32 5.31
CA TRP A 295 0.06 -42.51 6.47
C TRP A 295 0.58 -43.19 7.72
N SER A 296 1.09 -42.38 8.66
CA SER A 296 1.49 -42.83 9.98
C SER A 296 0.26 -43.33 10.76
N LYS A 297 0.51 -44.06 11.85
CA LYS A 297 -0.55 -44.43 12.79
C LYS A 297 -1.40 -43.21 13.17
N ILE A 298 -2.71 -43.39 13.23
CA ILE A 298 -3.64 -42.35 13.68
C ILE A 298 -3.53 -42.24 15.21
N GLU A 299 -3.29 -41.02 15.69
CA GLU A 299 -3.10 -40.70 17.10
C GLU A 299 -4.16 -39.72 17.57
N ARG A 300 -4.54 -39.82 18.85
CA ARG A 300 -5.47 -38.85 19.47
C ARG A 300 -4.69 -37.59 19.85
N THR A 301 -5.22 -36.42 19.52
CA THR A 301 -4.67 -35.12 19.93
C THR A 301 -5.33 -34.62 21.22
N ASN A 302 -4.89 -33.46 21.72
CA ASN A 302 -5.58 -32.75 22.80
C ASN A 302 -6.53 -31.64 22.28
N PHE A 303 -6.74 -31.51 20.96
CA PHE A 303 -7.63 -30.48 20.40
C PHE A 303 -9.09 -30.94 20.50
N PRO A 304 -9.97 -30.23 21.24
CA PRO A 304 -11.34 -30.68 21.50
C PRO A 304 -12.25 -30.49 20.26
N ASP A 305 -13.22 -31.38 20.08
CA ASP A 305 -14.16 -31.32 18.94
C ASP A 305 -15.55 -31.86 19.29
N ALA A 306 -16.58 -31.21 18.73
CA ALA A 306 -18.00 -31.52 18.87
C ALA A 306 -18.48 -32.67 17.97
N THR A 307 -17.57 -33.53 17.51
CA THR A 307 -17.78 -34.46 16.40
C THR A 307 -18.37 -33.72 15.20
N SER A 308 -17.68 -32.71 14.68
CA SER A 308 -18.13 -31.90 13.54
C SER A 308 -17.05 -31.76 12.46
N LYS A 309 -17.44 -31.25 11.29
CA LYS A 309 -16.49 -30.91 10.23
C LYS A 309 -15.71 -29.65 10.66
N PHE A 310 -14.45 -29.60 10.26
CA PHE A 310 -13.53 -28.48 10.46
C PHE A 310 -12.76 -28.22 9.17
N PHE A 311 -12.10 -27.06 9.07
CA PHE A 311 -11.32 -26.70 7.90
C PHE A 311 -10.07 -25.92 8.32
N VAL A 312 -8.90 -26.29 7.76
CA VAL A 312 -7.62 -25.58 8.00
C VAL A 312 -7.17 -24.90 6.71
N HIS A 313 -6.80 -23.62 6.80
CA HIS A 313 -6.26 -22.84 5.68
C HIS A 313 -4.90 -22.24 6.07
N ARG A 314 -3.94 -22.23 5.14
CA ARG A 314 -2.66 -21.52 5.30
C ARG A 314 -2.81 -20.15 4.65
N THR A 315 -2.63 -19.09 5.44
CA THR A 315 -2.84 -17.72 4.99
C THR A 315 -1.73 -17.24 4.06
N SER A 316 -1.99 -16.22 3.23
CA SER A 316 -0.94 -15.54 2.44
C SER A 316 0.16 -14.93 3.32
N ARG A 317 -0.13 -14.68 4.60
CA ARG A 317 0.82 -14.19 5.61
C ARG A 317 1.62 -15.31 6.29
N GLY A 318 1.40 -16.57 5.92
CA GLY A 318 2.26 -17.69 6.25
C GLY A 318 1.81 -18.56 7.44
N TYR A 319 0.88 -18.07 8.28
CA TYR A 319 0.32 -18.82 9.42
C TYR A 319 -0.91 -19.66 9.02
N TYR A 320 -1.38 -20.52 9.91
CA TYR A 320 -2.54 -21.39 9.70
C TYR A 320 -3.71 -20.94 10.55
N VAL A 321 -4.91 -21.02 9.97
CA VAL A 321 -6.18 -20.82 10.65
C VAL A 321 -7.01 -22.09 10.56
N MET A 322 -7.66 -22.49 11.65
CA MET A 322 -8.60 -23.60 11.68
C MET A 322 -9.96 -23.13 12.18
N VAL A 323 -11.01 -23.35 11.38
CA VAL A 323 -12.39 -23.14 11.83
C VAL A 323 -13.02 -24.48 12.16
N SER A 324 -13.54 -24.62 13.38
CA SER A 324 -14.07 -25.89 13.91
C SER A 324 -15.17 -25.67 14.95
N ASN A 325 -15.96 -26.70 15.25
CA ASN A 325 -16.80 -26.70 16.45
C ASN A 325 -16.00 -27.31 17.61
N SER A 326 -15.14 -26.52 18.25
CA SER A 326 -14.23 -27.04 19.28
C SER A 326 -14.94 -27.50 20.56
N ASN A 327 -16.18 -27.04 20.83
CA ASN A 327 -16.89 -27.38 22.06
C ASN A 327 -17.33 -28.86 22.09
N PRO A 328 -16.74 -29.72 22.94
CA PRO A 328 -17.01 -31.16 22.90
C PRO A 328 -18.45 -31.52 23.28
N ARG A 329 -19.16 -30.60 23.95
CA ARG A 329 -20.52 -30.79 24.45
C ARG A 329 -21.57 -30.55 23.38
N GLN A 330 -21.32 -29.64 22.43
CA GLN A 330 -22.31 -29.19 21.45
C GLN A 330 -21.66 -28.48 20.26
N ARG A 331 -22.35 -28.42 19.11
CA ARG A 331 -21.91 -27.66 17.93
C ARG A 331 -22.25 -26.17 18.05
N ASN A 332 -21.79 -25.55 19.15
CA ASN A 332 -21.96 -24.15 19.48
C ASN A 332 -20.93 -23.75 20.57
N PRO A 333 -20.04 -22.77 20.34
CA PRO A 333 -19.91 -21.95 19.13
C PRO A 333 -19.18 -22.64 17.97
N LEU A 334 -19.13 -21.95 16.83
CA LEU A 334 -18.07 -22.10 15.83
C LEU A 334 -16.85 -21.27 16.29
N THR A 335 -15.67 -21.86 16.27
CA THR A 335 -14.42 -21.24 16.75
C THR A 335 -13.40 -21.09 15.62
N LEU A 336 -12.44 -20.18 15.80
CA LEU A 336 -11.28 -19.99 14.91
C LEU A 336 -9.99 -20.12 15.73
N ALA A 337 -9.13 -21.05 15.38
CA ALA A 337 -7.82 -21.27 16.00
C ALA A 337 -6.67 -20.80 15.08
N ILE A 338 -5.57 -20.31 15.66
CA ILE A 338 -4.39 -19.84 14.91
C ILE A 338 -3.15 -20.64 15.31
N SER A 339 -2.35 -21.04 14.31
CA SER A 339 -1.06 -21.74 14.47
C SER A 339 -0.01 -21.12 13.57
N GLN A 340 1.21 -20.92 14.07
CA GLN A 340 2.33 -20.42 13.24
C GLN A 340 3.01 -21.54 12.44
N ASP A 341 3.04 -22.76 12.98
CA ASP A 341 3.76 -23.90 12.41
C ASP A 341 2.85 -24.92 11.70
N GLY A 342 1.53 -24.79 11.87
CA GLY A 342 0.54 -25.74 11.37
C GLY A 342 0.43 -27.03 12.19
N LEU A 343 1.14 -27.16 13.32
CA LEU A 343 1.11 -28.32 14.20
C LEU A 343 0.49 -28.01 15.55
N VAL A 344 0.87 -26.86 16.12
CA VAL A 344 0.43 -26.40 17.44
C VAL A 344 -0.36 -25.10 17.26
N PHE A 345 -1.64 -25.15 17.57
CA PHE A 345 -2.52 -23.99 17.62
C PHE A 345 -2.39 -23.34 18.98
N THR A 346 -2.01 -22.06 18.98
CA THR A 346 -1.70 -21.31 20.21
C THR A 346 -2.78 -20.32 20.61
N LYS A 347 -3.75 -20.06 19.71
CA LYS A 347 -4.88 -19.15 19.96
C LYS A 347 -6.18 -19.84 19.57
N LEU A 348 -7.27 -19.52 20.28
CA LEU A 348 -8.62 -20.00 20.00
C LEU A 348 -9.64 -18.89 20.27
N PHE A 349 -10.47 -18.59 19.28
CA PHE A 349 -11.41 -17.47 19.31
C PHE A 349 -12.83 -17.92 19.05
N TRP A 350 -13.80 -17.19 19.59
CA TRP A 350 -15.21 -17.31 19.24
C TRP A 350 -15.45 -16.64 17.89
N LEU A 351 -15.94 -17.39 16.90
CA LEU A 351 -16.31 -16.82 15.61
C LEU A 351 -17.80 -16.43 15.61
N ILE A 352 -18.68 -17.40 15.83
CA ILE A 352 -20.13 -17.18 15.89
C ILE A 352 -20.81 -18.29 16.68
N GLY A 353 -21.94 -17.99 17.33
CA GLY A 353 -22.68 -18.98 18.11
C GLY A 353 -24.12 -18.55 18.41
N GLY A 354 -24.65 -19.08 19.51
CA GLY A 354 -26.05 -18.90 19.94
C GLY A 354 -27.05 -19.84 19.25
N ARG A 355 -26.56 -20.74 18.40
CA ARG A 355 -27.34 -21.81 17.75
C ARG A 355 -26.44 -22.96 17.35
N HIS A 356 -27.03 -24.07 16.94
CA HIS A 356 -26.32 -25.17 16.31
C HIS A 356 -25.70 -24.71 14.98
N ILE A 357 -24.38 -24.90 14.77
CA ILE A 357 -23.68 -24.45 13.55
C ILE A 357 -22.86 -25.60 12.98
N ASP A 358 -23.00 -25.86 11.68
CA ASP A 358 -22.37 -27.01 11.03
C ASP A 358 -21.58 -26.67 9.76
N TYR A 359 -20.63 -27.56 9.45
CA TYR A 359 -19.95 -27.68 8.15
C TYR A 359 -19.27 -26.40 7.65
N PRO A 360 -18.30 -25.84 8.39
CA PRO A 360 -17.54 -24.68 7.92
C PRO A 360 -16.68 -25.01 6.69
N HIS A 361 -16.51 -24.02 5.82
CA HIS A 361 -15.54 -23.99 4.72
C HIS A 361 -14.89 -22.61 4.62
N ILE A 362 -13.58 -22.57 4.36
CA ILE A 362 -12.79 -21.33 4.34
C ILE A 362 -12.17 -21.13 2.96
N ILE A 363 -12.19 -19.90 2.47
CA ILE A 363 -11.27 -19.42 1.43
C ILE A 363 -10.64 -18.11 1.90
N GLU A 364 -9.52 -17.75 1.29
CA GLU A 364 -8.89 -16.43 1.45
C GLU A 364 -8.90 -15.68 0.12
N HIS A 365 -9.27 -14.40 0.18
CA HIS A 365 -9.18 -13.48 -0.95
C HIS A 365 -9.07 -12.03 -0.46
N ASP A 366 -8.26 -11.21 -1.13
CA ASP A 366 -8.09 -9.78 -0.85
C ASP A 366 -7.89 -9.42 0.63
N GLY A 367 -6.99 -10.15 1.31
CA GLY A 367 -6.67 -9.90 2.71
C GLY A 367 -7.77 -10.29 3.71
N HIS A 368 -8.79 -11.04 3.27
CA HIS A 368 -9.89 -11.50 4.11
C HIS A 368 -10.04 -13.02 4.05
N LEU A 369 -10.47 -13.62 5.16
CA LEU A 369 -11.01 -14.97 5.19
C LEU A 369 -12.53 -14.90 5.02
N LEU A 370 -13.07 -15.70 4.09
CA LEU A 370 -14.50 -15.94 4.02
C LEU A 370 -14.79 -17.33 4.58
N VAL A 371 -15.68 -17.40 5.56
CA VAL A 371 -16.07 -18.61 6.27
C VAL A 371 -17.55 -18.87 6.02
N ALA A 372 -17.87 -19.84 5.17
CA ALA A 372 -19.25 -20.28 4.97
C ALA A 372 -19.61 -21.42 5.91
N PHE A 373 -20.85 -21.43 6.41
CA PHE A 373 -21.37 -22.46 7.28
C PHE A 373 -22.90 -22.52 7.21
N SER A 374 -23.49 -23.56 7.81
CA SER A 374 -24.95 -23.65 7.96
C SER A 374 -25.38 -23.41 9.41
N GLY A 375 -26.31 -22.48 9.60
CA GLY A 375 -26.95 -22.21 10.89
C GLY A 375 -28.17 -23.09 11.08
N ALA A 376 -28.12 -23.98 12.06
CA ALA A 376 -29.16 -24.95 12.44
C ALA A 376 -29.72 -25.77 11.26
N LYS A 377 -28.97 -25.88 10.16
CA LYS A 377 -29.42 -26.45 8.88
C LYS A 377 -30.61 -25.73 8.24
N GLN A 378 -30.85 -24.47 8.60
CA GLN A 378 -31.95 -23.66 8.10
C GLN A 378 -31.46 -22.39 7.41
N THR A 379 -30.23 -21.97 7.69
CA THR A 379 -29.59 -20.83 7.02
C THR A 379 -28.30 -21.27 6.33
N MET A 380 -27.98 -20.58 5.25
CA MET A 380 -26.66 -20.58 4.64
C MET A 380 -26.03 -19.21 4.88
N GLU A 381 -24.84 -19.20 5.48
CA GLU A 381 -24.25 -17.98 6.04
C GLU A 381 -22.77 -17.88 5.68
N VAL A 382 -22.28 -16.64 5.56
CA VAL A 382 -20.87 -16.31 5.32
C VAL A 382 -20.44 -15.25 6.31
N MET A 383 -19.28 -15.48 6.92
CA MET A 383 -18.55 -14.45 7.66
C MET A 383 -17.31 -14.02 6.88
N LYS A 384 -17.08 -12.71 6.81
CA LYS A 384 -15.88 -12.11 6.22
C LYS A 384 -15.03 -11.52 7.35
N VAL A 385 -13.84 -12.06 7.51
CA VAL A 385 -12.91 -11.74 8.61
C VAL A 385 -11.66 -11.11 8.00
N SER A 386 -11.25 -9.95 8.49
CA SER A 386 -9.98 -9.33 8.06
C SER A 386 -8.78 -10.08 8.62
N LEU A 387 -7.75 -10.32 7.79
CA LEU A 387 -6.48 -10.86 8.29
C LEU A 387 -5.77 -9.86 9.22
N ASP A 388 -5.97 -8.55 9.03
CA ASP A 388 -5.42 -7.52 9.93
C ASP A 388 -6.04 -7.63 11.32
N ASP A 389 -7.36 -7.80 11.40
CA ASP A 389 -8.05 -7.97 12.68
C ASP A 389 -7.60 -9.26 13.40
N LEU A 390 -7.34 -10.34 12.64
CA LEU A 390 -6.84 -11.61 13.20
C LEU A 390 -5.41 -11.51 13.75
N GLU A 391 -4.55 -10.68 13.17
CA GLU A 391 -3.17 -10.55 13.61
C GLU A 391 -3.03 -9.74 14.90
N VAL A 392 -3.90 -8.76 15.10
CA VAL A 392 -3.92 -7.95 16.32
C VAL A 392 -4.72 -8.59 17.46
N LEU A 393 -5.49 -9.64 17.18
CA LEU A 393 -6.23 -10.41 18.19
C LEU A 393 -5.26 -11.19 19.10
N LEU A 394 -5.35 -10.91 20.40
CA LEU A 394 -4.55 -11.56 21.44
C LEU A 394 -5.41 -12.48 22.31
N MET A 395 -4.80 -13.56 22.81
CA MET A 395 -5.40 -14.36 23.88
C MET A 395 -5.09 -13.69 25.22
N PRO A 396 -6.05 -13.62 26.16
CA PRO A 396 -5.79 -13.10 27.51
C PRO A 396 -4.90 -14.05 28.31
N ASP A 397 -4.12 -13.51 29.25
CA ASP A 397 -3.18 -14.24 30.11
C ASP A 397 -3.87 -15.20 31.09
N SER A 398 -5.16 -14.99 31.38
CA SER A 398 -6.04 -15.93 32.07
C SER A 398 -7.50 -15.69 31.68
N VAL A 399 -8.32 -16.75 31.65
CA VAL A 399 -9.75 -16.68 31.25
C VAL A 399 -10.63 -16.30 32.47
N GLU A 400 -10.29 -15.20 33.15
CA GLU A 400 -11.19 -14.48 34.06
C GLU A 400 -11.47 -13.10 33.47
N LEU A 401 -12.56 -12.99 32.71
CA LEU A 401 -13.09 -11.73 32.19
C LEU A 401 -14.57 -11.64 32.56
N ASP A 402 -14.95 -10.48 33.11
CA ASP A 402 -16.29 -10.12 33.60
C ASP A 402 -17.05 -9.18 32.62
N GLU A 403 -16.59 -9.03 31.38
CA GLU A 403 -17.22 -8.14 30.38
C GLU A 403 -17.37 -8.82 29.01
N HIS A 404 -18.57 -8.73 28.43
CA HIS A 404 -18.93 -9.34 27.15
C HIS A 404 -18.52 -8.46 25.96
N LEU A 405 -17.62 -8.99 25.12
CA LEU A 405 -17.17 -8.39 23.86
C LEU A 405 -18.30 -8.28 22.80
N PRO A 406 -18.23 -7.30 21.88
CA PRO A 406 -19.35 -6.89 21.03
C PRO A 406 -19.87 -7.99 20.08
N PRO A 407 -21.17 -7.98 19.74
CA PRO A 407 -21.80 -8.99 18.91
C PRO A 407 -21.41 -8.89 17.43
N VAL A 408 -21.54 -10.02 16.71
CA VAL A 408 -21.34 -10.14 15.26
C VAL A 408 -22.27 -9.17 14.51
N ARG A 409 -21.71 -8.29 13.68
CA ARG A 409 -22.46 -7.31 12.86
C ARG A 409 -23.26 -8.03 11.76
N ARG A 410 -24.58 -8.17 11.92
CA ARG A 410 -25.48 -8.71 10.88
C ARG A 410 -25.83 -7.61 9.87
N GLN A 411 -25.52 -7.82 8.59
CA GLN A 411 -26.01 -6.94 7.52
C GLN A 411 -27.40 -7.42 7.03
N PRO A 412 -28.42 -6.54 6.94
CA PRO A 412 -29.66 -6.87 6.22
C PRO A 412 -29.40 -6.90 4.71
N GLN A 413 -29.93 -7.92 4.01
CA GLN A 413 -29.88 -7.98 2.55
C GLN A 413 -30.73 -6.83 1.96
N GLN A 414 -30.11 -5.94 1.18
CA GLN A 414 -30.79 -4.99 0.31
C GLN A 414 -30.35 -5.22 -1.15
N PRO A 415 -31.24 -4.99 -2.14
CA PRO A 415 -30.89 -5.11 -3.55
C PRO A 415 -29.86 -4.04 -3.95
N PRO A 416 -29.10 -4.27 -5.04
CA PRO A 416 -27.96 -3.43 -5.37
C PRO A 416 -28.42 -2.12 -5.98
N GLU A 417 -28.24 -1.00 -5.27
CA GLU A 417 -28.08 0.32 -5.87
C GLU A 417 -27.41 1.33 -4.89
N SER A 418 -26.23 1.83 -5.30
CA SER A 418 -25.58 3.12 -4.96
C SER A 418 -24.96 3.37 -3.56
N PRO A 419 -23.94 4.27 -3.46
CA PRO A 419 -22.71 4.08 -2.68
C PRO A 419 -22.82 4.32 -1.17
N LYS A 420 -22.17 3.46 -0.36
CA LYS A 420 -22.16 3.53 1.12
C LYS A 420 -21.22 4.64 1.65
N LEU A 421 -21.73 5.51 2.52
CA LEU A 421 -20.98 6.40 3.42
C LEU A 421 -20.71 5.72 4.80
N PRO A 422 -19.66 6.11 5.57
CA PRO A 422 -18.97 5.22 6.52
C PRO A 422 -19.28 5.38 8.03
N CYS A 423 -20.44 5.88 8.47
CA CYS A 423 -20.61 6.44 9.84
C CYS A 423 -21.58 5.71 10.82
N TRP A 424 -21.79 4.39 10.71
CA TRP A 424 -22.75 3.67 11.57
C TRP A 424 -22.13 3.01 12.82
N MET A 425 -22.74 3.20 14.00
CA MET A 425 -22.46 2.42 15.22
C MET A 425 -23.73 1.87 15.88
N ASP A 426 -23.58 0.74 16.57
CA ASP A 426 -24.62 0.12 17.39
C ASP A 426 -24.54 0.62 18.84
N LEU A 427 -25.70 0.98 19.42
CA LEU A 427 -25.80 1.53 20.77
C LEU A 427 -26.04 0.46 21.85
N GLY A 428 -26.16 -0.83 21.48
CA GLY A 428 -26.52 -1.90 22.41
C GLY A 428 -28.03 -1.95 22.69
N GLU A 429 -28.49 -3.00 23.40
CA GLU A 429 -29.93 -3.21 23.72
C GLU A 429 -30.47 -2.17 24.74
N GLU A 430 -31.80 -2.11 24.92
CA GLU A 430 -32.49 -1.27 25.92
C GLU A 430 -31.74 -1.22 27.28
N GLY A 431 -31.42 -0.02 27.77
CA GLY A 431 -30.66 0.20 29.03
C GLY A 431 -29.19 0.60 28.84
N SER A 432 -28.74 0.78 27.61
CA SER A 432 -27.34 1.06 27.28
C SER A 432 -26.93 2.54 27.48
N THR A 433 -25.66 2.74 27.85
CA THR A 433 -24.99 4.05 27.90
C THR A 433 -24.06 4.20 26.71
N LEU A 434 -24.10 5.36 26.08
CA LEU A 434 -23.18 5.77 25.03
C LEU A 434 -22.36 6.94 25.50
N TYR A 435 -21.06 6.90 25.21
CA TYR A 435 -20.17 8.03 25.34
C TYR A 435 -19.74 8.52 23.97
N ALA A 436 -19.71 9.84 23.77
CA ALA A 436 -19.03 10.47 22.65
C ALA A 436 -17.99 11.46 23.16
N ALA A 437 -16.84 11.52 22.50
CA ALA A 437 -15.89 12.59 22.66
C ALA A 437 -15.69 13.32 21.33
N ALA A 438 -15.60 14.64 21.39
CA ALA A 438 -15.35 15.45 20.21
C ALA A 438 -14.47 16.63 20.59
N ASP A 439 -13.57 17.02 19.69
CA ASP A 439 -12.86 18.27 19.79
C ASP A 439 -13.74 19.37 19.18
N LEU A 440 -13.83 20.52 19.84
CA LEU A 440 -14.60 21.68 19.37
C LEU A 440 -13.69 22.89 19.26
N ILE A 441 -13.67 23.49 18.07
CA ILE A 441 -13.20 24.85 17.87
C ILE A 441 -14.44 25.74 17.76
N THR A 442 -14.66 26.63 18.73
CA THR A 442 -15.87 27.44 18.80
C THR A 442 -16.04 28.29 17.54
N PRO A 443 -17.17 28.17 16.80
CA PRO A 443 -17.41 28.95 15.59
C PRO A 443 -17.50 30.47 15.85
N ASN A 444 -17.34 31.28 14.80
CA ASN A 444 -17.56 32.72 14.87
C ASN A 444 -19.05 33.04 15.08
N ARG A 445 -19.36 34.17 15.72
CA ARG A 445 -20.75 34.64 15.85
C ARG A 445 -21.38 34.74 14.45
N GLY A 446 -22.58 34.18 14.26
CA GLY A 446 -23.27 34.08 12.97
C GLY A 446 -23.16 32.71 12.29
N THR A 447 -22.21 31.86 12.71
CA THR A 447 -22.03 30.48 12.21
C THR A 447 -22.39 29.46 13.29
N ALA A 448 -22.93 28.31 12.89
CA ALA A 448 -23.24 27.20 13.79
C ALA A 448 -22.38 25.98 13.48
N ALA A 449 -22.26 25.10 14.47
CA ALA A 449 -21.69 23.77 14.27
C ALA A 449 -22.48 22.79 15.13
N GLU A 450 -22.74 21.60 14.61
CA GLU A 450 -23.36 20.52 15.37
C GLU A 450 -22.82 19.16 14.96
N PHE A 451 -22.83 18.24 15.91
CA PHE A 451 -22.78 16.82 15.57
C PHE A 451 -24.01 16.13 16.15
N SER A 452 -24.60 15.26 15.35
CA SER A 452 -25.77 14.49 15.72
C SER A 452 -25.50 12.99 15.75
N LEU A 453 -26.23 12.33 16.63
CA LEU A 453 -26.33 10.88 16.74
C LEU A 453 -27.75 10.52 16.27
N ALA A 454 -27.87 9.88 15.11
CA ALA A 454 -29.15 9.65 14.43
C ALA A 454 -29.45 8.16 14.22
N THR A 455 -30.71 7.74 14.25
CA THR A 455 -31.08 6.31 14.13
C THR A 455 -30.83 5.72 12.73
N ALA A 456 -30.90 4.39 12.61
CA ALA A 456 -30.92 3.65 11.33
C ALA A 456 -31.88 4.23 10.28
N GLY A 457 -33.02 4.76 10.72
CA GLY A 457 -34.02 5.41 9.86
C GLY A 457 -33.72 6.87 9.51
N GLY A 458 -32.59 7.43 9.95
CA GLY A 458 -32.20 8.83 9.70
C GLY A 458 -32.83 9.85 10.67
N HIS A 459 -33.43 9.40 11.77
CA HIS A 459 -34.02 10.31 12.76
C HIS A 459 -32.97 10.76 13.78
N GLU A 460 -32.74 12.07 13.90
CA GLU A 460 -31.80 12.61 14.88
C GLU A 460 -32.29 12.39 16.32
N ARG A 461 -31.49 11.66 17.11
CA ARG A 461 -31.79 11.34 18.51
C ARG A 461 -31.12 12.34 19.45
N VAL A 462 -29.84 12.62 19.22
CA VAL A 462 -29.05 13.58 19.98
C VAL A 462 -28.41 14.56 19.02
N VAL A 463 -28.45 15.85 19.34
CA VAL A 463 -27.71 16.88 18.60
C VAL A 463 -26.99 17.76 19.60
N ILE A 464 -25.66 17.82 19.48
CA ILE A 464 -24.81 18.70 20.26
C ILE A 464 -24.29 19.77 19.33
N GLY A 465 -24.49 21.03 19.70
CA GLY A 465 -24.21 22.14 18.81
C GLY A 465 -23.70 23.39 19.52
N VAL A 466 -23.20 24.33 18.73
CA VAL A 466 -23.00 25.72 19.11
C VAL A 466 -23.84 26.55 18.15
N ASP A 467 -24.79 27.32 18.69
CA ASP A 467 -25.68 28.13 17.86
C ASP A 467 -24.98 29.40 17.31
N LYS A 468 -25.69 30.16 16.46
CA LYS A 468 -25.14 31.39 15.84
C LYS A 468 -24.81 32.50 16.85
N SER A 469 -25.33 32.43 18.08
CA SER A 469 -24.93 33.33 19.16
C SER A 469 -23.67 32.85 19.89
N GLY A 470 -23.13 31.70 19.49
CA GLY A 470 -22.00 30.97 20.09
C GLY A 470 -22.33 30.33 21.43
N ARG A 471 -23.59 29.95 21.64
CA ARG A 471 -24.03 29.25 22.85
C ARG A 471 -24.04 27.74 22.62
N LEU A 472 -23.48 26.98 23.56
CA LEU A 472 -23.51 25.52 23.52
C LEU A 472 -24.96 25.04 23.70
N THR A 473 -25.42 24.11 22.88
CA THR A 473 -26.77 23.55 22.90
C THR A 473 -26.73 22.03 22.88
N GLY A 474 -27.63 21.40 23.62
CA GLY A 474 -27.83 19.95 23.61
C GLY A 474 -29.30 19.63 23.39
N ARG A 475 -29.61 18.87 22.34
CA ARG A 475 -30.98 18.47 21.99
C ARG A 475 -31.09 16.95 22.08
N LEU A 476 -32.10 16.50 22.82
CA LEU A 476 -32.50 15.10 22.92
C LEU A 476 -33.93 15.01 22.38
N TYR A 477 -34.11 14.27 21.28
CA TYR A 477 -35.34 14.26 20.47
C TYR A 477 -35.75 15.69 20.03
N LYS A 478 -36.88 16.18 20.55
CA LYS A 478 -37.45 17.51 20.25
C LYS A 478 -37.17 18.55 21.33
N VAL A 479 -36.58 18.16 22.45
CA VAL A 479 -36.33 19.06 23.59
C VAL A 479 -34.89 19.53 23.53
N GLN A 480 -34.66 20.84 23.51
CA GLN A 480 -33.34 21.45 23.51
C GLN A 480 -33.08 22.18 24.83
N VAL A 481 -31.87 22.01 25.36
CA VAL A 481 -31.33 22.78 26.47
C VAL A 481 -30.14 23.60 25.99
N SER A 482 -29.89 24.72 26.66
CA SER A 482 -28.78 25.64 26.32
C SER A 482 -27.83 25.80 27.51
N GLY A 483 -26.54 25.84 27.21
CA GLY A 483 -25.44 25.91 28.16
C GLY A 483 -24.72 27.26 28.09
N PRO A 484 -23.43 27.30 28.44
CA PRO A 484 -22.66 28.55 28.45
C PRO A 484 -22.46 29.11 27.04
N THR A 485 -22.23 30.43 26.98
CA THR A 485 -21.75 31.09 25.77
C THR A 485 -20.24 30.92 25.69
N LEU A 486 -19.74 30.38 24.57
CA LEU A 486 -18.33 30.14 24.31
C LEU A 486 -17.73 31.33 23.55
N GLU A 487 -16.44 31.59 23.78
CA GLU A 487 -15.70 32.62 23.04
C GLU A 487 -15.29 32.10 21.65
N PRO A 488 -15.47 32.87 20.56
CA PRO A 488 -15.07 32.48 19.22
C PRO A 488 -13.60 32.04 19.14
N GLY A 489 -13.31 30.96 18.43
CA GLY A 489 -11.97 30.40 18.26
C GLY A 489 -11.41 29.65 19.48
N SER A 490 -12.10 29.68 20.64
CA SER A 490 -11.69 28.90 21.80
C SER A 490 -11.81 27.39 21.51
N ARG A 491 -10.79 26.63 21.91
CA ARG A 491 -10.72 25.18 21.78
C ARG A 491 -11.26 24.52 23.03
N HIS A 492 -12.02 23.46 22.87
CA HIS A 492 -12.55 22.62 23.94
C HIS A 492 -12.52 21.16 23.53
N SER A 493 -12.47 20.27 24.50
CA SER A 493 -12.89 18.88 24.29
C SER A 493 -14.24 18.66 24.93
N LEU A 494 -15.09 17.87 24.30
CA LEU A 494 -16.39 17.50 24.84
C LEU A 494 -16.39 16.05 25.26
N LEU A 495 -17.06 15.78 26.38
CA LEU A 495 -17.55 14.47 26.74
C LEU A 495 -19.08 14.54 26.71
N VAL A 496 -19.70 13.62 25.98
CA VAL A 496 -21.14 13.48 25.89
C VAL A 496 -21.50 12.10 26.39
N ARG A 497 -22.50 11.99 27.26
CA ARG A 497 -23.05 10.73 27.72
C ARG A 497 -24.53 10.71 27.42
N VAL A 498 -24.98 9.66 26.73
CA VAL A 498 -26.39 9.41 26.44
C VAL A 498 -26.76 8.13 27.14
N HIS A 499 -27.71 8.17 28.06
CA HIS A 499 -28.16 6.99 28.78
C HIS A 499 -29.62 6.70 28.42
N SER A 500 -29.85 5.49 27.91
CA SER A 500 -31.18 5.06 27.47
C SER A 500 -31.88 4.30 28.58
N HIS A 501 -33.15 4.60 28.85
CA HIS A 501 -33.91 3.95 29.92
C HIS A 501 -35.10 3.15 29.38
N ARG A 502 -35.39 2.00 29.99
CA ARG A 502 -36.50 1.13 29.58
C ARG A 502 -37.88 1.65 29.99
N GLU A 503 -37.96 2.19 31.20
CA GLU A 503 -39.23 2.64 31.81
C GLU A 503 -39.23 4.12 32.18
N GLN A 504 -38.17 4.86 31.83
CA GLN A 504 -37.98 6.28 32.15
C GLN A 504 -37.58 7.06 30.89
N GLU A 505 -37.48 8.38 31.01
CA GLU A 505 -37.00 9.22 29.91
C GLU A 505 -35.50 9.03 29.73
N ASP A 506 -35.02 9.03 28.48
CA ASP A 506 -33.59 9.03 28.18
C ASP A 506 -32.92 10.29 28.73
N GLU A 507 -31.63 10.18 29.04
CA GLU A 507 -30.84 11.25 29.61
C GLU A 507 -29.64 11.59 28.72
N LEU A 508 -29.47 12.88 28.42
CA LEU A 508 -28.32 13.43 27.72
C LEU A 508 -27.53 14.31 28.67
N PHE A 509 -26.22 14.04 28.75
CA PHE A 509 -25.26 14.80 29.52
C PHE A 509 -24.13 15.29 28.61
N VAL A 510 -23.69 16.54 28.76
CA VAL A 510 -22.55 17.11 28.03
C VAL A 510 -21.63 17.87 28.97
N GLN A 511 -20.33 17.65 28.85
CA GLN A 511 -19.30 18.33 29.62
C GLN A 511 -18.23 18.91 28.71
N LEU A 512 -17.84 20.16 29.00
CA LEU A 512 -16.65 20.78 28.43
C LEU A 512 -15.41 20.43 29.27
N GLY A 513 -14.30 20.18 28.60
CA GLY A 513 -12.99 20.03 29.22
C GLY A 513 -11.89 20.67 28.40
N SER A 514 -10.68 20.55 28.92
CA SER A 514 -9.48 21.11 28.30
C SER A 514 -9.22 20.48 26.91
N PRO A 515 -8.74 21.28 25.93
CA PRO A 515 -8.40 20.81 24.59
C PRO A 515 -7.49 19.57 24.59
N ASP A 516 -7.62 18.76 23.54
CA ASP A 516 -6.73 17.63 23.24
C ASP A 516 -6.71 16.51 24.31
N THR A 517 -7.66 16.56 25.26
CA THR A 517 -7.87 15.53 26.28
C THR A 517 -9.32 15.05 26.29
N ILE A 518 -9.58 13.77 26.59
CA ILE A 518 -10.96 13.31 26.82
C ILE A 518 -11.33 13.69 28.26
N PRO A 519 -12.34 14.55 28.48
CA PRO A 519 -12.71 14.97 29.83
C PRO A 519 -13.03 13.78 30.73
N THR A 520 -12.74 13.90 32.03
CA THR A 520 -13.25 12.95 33.04
C THR A 520 -14.72 13.20 33.28
N GLU A 521 -15.46 12.20 33.76
CA GLU A 521 -16.84 12.44 34.19
C GLU A 521 -16.84 13.43 35.37
N PRO A 522 -17.57 14.55 35.26
CA PRO A 522 -17.61 15.55 36.31
C PRO A 522 -18.66 15.20 37.36
N GLU A 523 -18.55 15.80 38.55
CA GLU A 523 -19.64 15.78 39.54
C GLU A 523 -20.84 16.60 39.06
N GLU A 524 -20.59 17.68 38.30
CA GLU A 524 -21.61 18.54 37.69
C GLU A 524 -21.42 18.65 36.17
N TRP A 525 -22.49 18.40 35.41
CA TRP A 525 -22.47 18.44 33.94
C TRP A 525 -22.82 19.82 33.40
N THR A 526 -22.16 20.22 32.32
CA THR A 526 -22.38 21.51 31.64
C THR A 526 -23.80 21.60 31.03
N LEU A 527 -24.34 20.48 30.55
CA LEU A 527 -25.72 20.36 30.05
C LEU A 527 -26.33 19.03 30.48
N VAL A 528 -27.60 19.07 30.92
CA VAL A 528 -28.41 17.87 31.20
C VAL A 528 -29.79 18.04 30.57
N ASN A 529 -30.26 17.03 29.85
CA ASN A 529 -31.57 17.01 29.21
C ASN A 529 -32.22 15.63 29.37
N LYS A 530 -33.49 15.60 29.77
CA LYS A 530 -34.30 14.37 29.89
C LYS A 530 -35.53 14.51 29.01
N ALA A 531 -35.70 13.59 28.06
CA ALA A 531 -36.83 13.64 27.13
C ALA A 531 -36.99 12.31 26.40
N GLY A 532 -38.24 11.89 26.14
CA GLY A 532 -38.58 10.81 25.21
C GLY A 532 -38.14 9.39 25.63
N ARG A 533 -38.60 8.39 24.86
CA ARG A 533 -38.19 6.98 24.95
C ARG A 533 -37.85 6.48 23.56
N SER A 534 -36.81 5.65 23.42
CA SER A 534 -36.39 5.09 22.13
C SER A 534 -36.95 3.68 21.94
N ASP A 535 -37.52 3.40 20.76
CA ASP A 535 -37.90 2.03 20.32
C ASP A 535 -36.87 1.42 19.35
N ALA A 536 -35.75 2.11 19.09
CA ALA A 536 -34.74 1.69 18.11
C ALA A 536 -33.31 1.98 18.56
N ASP A 537 -32.44 1.02 18.29
CA ASP A 537 -31.00 1.11 18.47
C ASP A 537 -30.31 1.38 17.13
N LEU A 538 -29.04 1.78 17.17
CA LEU A 538 -28.15 2.24 16.10
C LEU A 538 -28.08 3.77 15.99
N ALA A 539 -26.87 4.32 16.07
CA ALA A 539 -26.56 5.73 15.82
C ALA A 539 -25.54 5.91 14.68
N ARG A 540 -25.95 6.62 13.64
CA ARG A 540 -25.09 7.31 12.69
C ARG A 540 -24.55 8.57 13.34
N VAL A 541 -23.23 8.79 13.27
CA VAL A 541 -22.65 10.11 13.61
C VAL A 541 -22.67 10.98 12.37
N VAL A 542 -23.37 12.10 12.44
CA VAL A 542 -23.36 13.13 11.40
C VAL A 542 -22.71 14.37 11.99
N VAL A 543 -21.68 14.91 11.33
CA VAL A 543 -21.06 16.17 11.72
C VAL A 543 -21.45 17.21 10.69
N HIS A 544 -22.02 18.32 11.13
CA HIS A 544 -22.36 19.47 10.31
C HIS A 544 -21.68 20.71 10.89
N ASN A 545 -20.63 21.17 10.22
CA ASN A 545 -19.98 22.42 10.56
C ASN A 545 -20.31 23.45 9.47
N ASP A 546 -20.80 24.65 9.83
CA ASP A 546 -20.94 25.75 8.86
C ASP A 546 -19.56 26.30 8.40
N SER A 547 -18.46 25.75 8.93
CA SER A 547 -17.07 26.14 8.66
C SER A 547 -16.16 24.92 8.60
N ASP A 548 -15.25 24.88 7.63
CA ASP A 548 -14.23 23.81 7.52
C ASP A 548 -13.12 23.95 8.58
N THR A 549 -12.97 25.16 9.13
CA THR A 549 -11.91 25.50 10.08
C THR A 549 -12.35 25.38 11.53
N ALA A 550 -13.63 25.62 11.83
CA ALA A 550 -14.22 25.63 13.17
C ALA A 550 -15.45 24.71 13.25
N GLY A 551 -15.69 24.11 14.42
CA GLY A 551 -16.74 23.11 14.63
C GLY A 551 -16.21 21.82 15.26
N PHE A 552 -17.00 20.74 15.16
CA PHE A 552 -16.68 19.46 15.78
C PHE A 552 -15.72 18.63 14.93
N LYS A 553 -14.69 18.06 15.58
CA LYS A 553 -13.63 17.24 14.99
C LYS A 553 -13.32 16.03 15.87
N ASN A 554 -12.60 15.07 15.31
CA ASN A 554 -12.13 13.86 16.01
C ASN A 554 -13.25 13.18 16.80
N VAL A 555 -14.46 13.08 16.22
CA VAL A 555 -15.60 12.51 16.93
C VAL A 555 -15.35 11.03 17.11
N ARG A 556 -15.22 10.65 18.38
CA ARG A 556 -15.10 9.28 18.87
C ARG A 556 -16.39 8.95 19.59
N VAL A 557 -16.86 7.73 19.43
CA VAL A 557 -18.01 7.26 20.18
C VAL A 557 -17.71 5.84 20.65
N ALA A 558 -18.08 5.53 21.89
CA ALA A 558 -17.80 4.26 22.53
C ALA A 558 -18.89 3.93 23.57
N ALA A 559 -19.04 2.66 23.93
CA ALA A 559 -20.00 2.23 24.95
C ALA A 559 -19.58 2.62 26.38
N THR A 560 -18.29 2.87 26.61
CA THR A 560 -17.76 3.32 27.92
C THR A 560 -16.82 4.50 27.74
N ARG A 561 -16.65 5.31 28.79
CA ARG A 561 -15.76 6.47 28.78
C ARG A 561 -14.30 6.07 28.56
N ASP A 562 -13.85 4.98 29.18
CA ASP A 562 -12.46 4.52 29.03
C ASP A 562 -12.18 4.03 27.61
N ALA A 563 -13.17 3.39 26.98
CA ALA A 563 -13.07 2.97 25.59
C ALA A 563 -12.98 4.16 24.61
N LEU A 564 -13.39 5.39 24.98
CA LEU A 564 -13.21 6.57 24.12
C LEU A 564 -11.73 6.87 23.83
N THR A 565 -10.82 6.53 24.74
CA THR A 565 -9.37 6.76 24.55
C THR A 565 -8.78 5.87 23.45
N GLN A 566 -9.39 4.70 23.22
CA GLN A 566 -8.97 3.71 22.23
C GLN A 566 -9.89 3.66 21.00
N ALA A 567 -11.03 4.36 21.06
CA ALA A 567 -12.01 4.41 19.99
C ALA A 567 -11.45 5.14 18.76
N LYS A 568 -11.66 4.53 17.59
CA LYS A 568 -11.33 5.16 16.30
C LYS A 568 -12.12 6.46 16.15
N VAL A 569 -11.51 7.46 15.52
CA VAL A 569 -12.23 8.63 15.03
C VAL A 569 -13.14 8.18 13.90
N ILE A 570 -14.46 8.23 14.12
CA ILE A 570 -15.48 7.66 13.21
C ILE A 570 -16.13 8.71 12.30
N ALA A 571 -15.88 9.99 12.57
CA ALA A 571 -16.20 11.09 11.68
C ALA A 571 -15.09 12.14 11.78
N GLY A 572 -14.62 12.62 10.62
CA GLY A 572 -13.48 13.54 10.51
C GLY A 572 -12.09 12.85 10.48
N LYS A 573 -11.88 11.84 9.61
CA LYS A 573 -10.63 11.05 9.46
C LYS A 573 -9.36 11.91 9.30
N THR A 574 -8.25 11.46 9.89
CA THR A 574 -6.90 12.03 9.68
C THR A 574 -6.08 11.14 8.74
N HIS A 575 -5.48 11.74 7.71
CA HIS A 575 -4.43 11.13 6.88
C HIS A 575 -3.08 11.13 7.64
N ASP A 576 -2.10 10.31 7.22
CA ASP A 576 -0.73 10.35 7.80
C ASP A 576 -0.13 11.75 7.66
N ALA A 577 -0.37 12.38 6.51
CA ALA A 577 -0.12 13.78 6.25
C ALA A 577 -1.24 14.36 5.39
N ASP A 578 -1.39 15.68 5.38
CA ASP A 578 -2.28 16.36 4.45
C ASP A 578 -1.68 16.30 3.04
N VAL A 579 -0.36 16.52 2.93
CA VAL A 579 0.41 16.47 1.67
C VAL A 579 1.57 15.49 1.78
N ILE A 580 1.75 14.63 0.77
CA ILE A 580 2.93 13.77 0.63
C ILE A 580 3.75 14.21 -0.57
N VAL A 581 5.01 14.55 -0.36
CA VAL A 581 5.95 14.93 -1.42
C VAL A 581 6.94 13.78 -1.65
N TYR A 582 7.02 13.26 -2.86
CA TYR A 582 8.03 12.27 -3.27
C TYR A 582 9.13 12.97 -4.08
N GLY A 583 10.35 12.97 -3.55
CA GLY A 583 11.51 13.70 -4.08
C GLY A 583 11.83 14.95 -3.26
N GLY A 584 12.96 14.94 -2.57
CA GLY A 584 13.55 16.06 -1.84
C GLY A 584 14.43 16.96 -2.72
N THR A 585 14.04 17.16 -3.98
CA THR A 585 14.65 18.14 -4.89
C THR A 585 14.34 19.57 -4.41
N PRO A 586 15.04 20.62 -4.89
CA PRO A 586 14.69 22.00 -4.56
C PRO A 586 13.21 22.33 -4.80
N GLY A 587 12.63 21.83 -5.91
CA GLY A 587 11.19 21.94 -6.18
C GLY A 587 10.32 21.21 -5.15
N GLY A 588 10.69 20.00 -4.74
CA GLY A 588 9.97 19.25 -3.71
C GLY A 588 10.05 19.91 -2.34
N LEU A 589 11.21 20.44 -1.96
CA LEU A 589 11.39 21.16 -0.69
C LEU A 589 10.59 22.48 -0.67
N ALA A 590 10.59 23.22 -1.78
CA ALA A 590 9.76 24.42 -1.91
C ALA A 590 8.26 24.10 -1.78
N ALA A 591 7.80 22.99 -2.38
CA ALA A 591 6.43 22.52 -2.23
C ALA A 591 6.09 22.17 -0.77
N ALA A 592 6.98 21.46 -0.09
CA ALA A 592 6.78 21.07 1.30
C ALA A 592 6.70 22.29 2.23
N ILE A 593 7.62 23.25 2.08
CA ILE A 593 7.66 24.48 2.87
C ILE A 593 6.42 25.33 2.61
N ALA A 594 6.02 25.52 1.34
CA ALA A 594 4.83 26.29 0.99
C ALA A 594 3.54 25.70 1.60
N ALA A 595 3.35 24.38 1.47
CA ALA A 595 2.19 23.70 2.07
C ALA A 595 2.20 23.79 3.60
N ALA A 596 3.36 23.61 4.25
CA ALA A 596 3.50 23.66 5.69
C ALA A 596 3.18 25.04 6.27
N ARG A 597 3.69 26.12 5.65
CA ARG A 597 3.43 27.50 6.07
C ARG A 597 1.96 27.88 5.99
N LEU A 598 1.21 27.27 5.07
CA LEU A 598 -0.24 27.42 4.95
C LEU A 598 -1.04 26.47 5.88
N GLY A 599 -0.35 25.70 6.72
CA GLY A 599 -0.95 24.92 7.79
C GLY A 599 -1.11 23.42 7.51
N SER A 600 -0.68 22.92 6.34
CA SER A 600 -0.73 21.48 6.05
C SER A 600 0.34 20.71 6.83
N ARG A 601 0.03 19.49 7.28
CA ARG A 601 1.04 18.51 7.71
C ARG A 601 1.62 17.84 6.47
N VAL A 602 2.94 17.74 6.39
CA VAL A 602 3.65 17.30 5.18
C VAL A 602 4.63 16.17 5.52
N ILE A 603 4.63 15.12 4.70
CA ILE A 603 5.70 14.11 4.69
C ILE A 603 6.47 14.25 3.37
N VAL A 604 7.79 14.44 3.46
CA VAL A 604 8.72 14.39 2.33
C VAL A 604 9.42 13.04 2.33
N VAL A 605 9.40 12.33 1.22
CA VAL A 605 10.12 11.06 1.01
C VAL A 605 11.28 11.31 0.07
N GLU A 606 12.50 11.06 0.53
CA GLU A 606 13.74 11.29 -0.22
C GLU A 606 14.52 9.97 -0.41
N PRO A 607 14.72 9.49 -1.66
CA PRO A 607 15.49 8.29 -1.97
C PRO A 607 16.95 8.29 -1.48
N ASN A 608 17.58 9.46 -1.37
CA ASN A 608 18.96 9.64 -0.93
C ASN A 608 19.05 9.95 0.58
N ARG A 609 20.28 10.02 1.08
CA ARG A 609 20.56 10.44 2.48
C ARG A 609 20.63 11.95 2.65
N HIS A 610 20.64 12.68 1.55
CA HIS A 610 20.78 14.12 1.44
C HIS A 610 19.55 14.72 0.77
N VAL A 611 19.23 15.97 1.10
CA VAL A 611 18.13 16.72 0.49
C VAL A 611 18.69 17.84 -0.39
N GLY A 612 17.86 18.43 -1.24
CA GLY A 612 18.22 19.59 -2.08
C GLY A 612 18.76 19.22 -3.47
N GLY A 613 18.74 17.94 -3.85
CA GLY A 613 18.96 17.49 -5.23
C GLY A 613 20.30 17.97 -5.82
N MET A 614 20.28 18.56 -7.03
CA MET A 614 21.53 18.95 -7.71
C MET A 614 22.22 20.13 -7.03
N THR A 615 21.45 21.07 -6.47
CA THR A 615 21.98 22.25 -5.75
C THR A 615 22.89 21.86 -4.59
N THR A 616 22.59 20.74 -3.93
CA THR A 616 23.39 20.18 -2.84
C THR A 616 24.31 19.05 -3.31
N SER A 617 24.41 18.83 -4.62
CA SER A 617 25.20 17.76 -5.23
C SER A 617 25.98 18.25 -6.46
N GLY A 618 26.82 19.25 -6.22
CA GLY A 618 27.82 19.73 -7.18
C GLY A 618 27.36 20.84 -8.14
N LEU A 619 26.07 21.20 -8.15
CA LEU A 619 25.59 22.43 -8.82
C LEU A 619 25.72 23.63 -7.84
N GLY A 620 26.92 24.18 -7.75
CA GLY A 620 27.22 25.33 -6.89
C GLY A 620 26.87 26.68 -7.50
N LYS A 621 26.58 26.73 -8.81
CA LYS A 621 26.11 27.93 -9.50
C LYS A 621 24.66 27.76 -9.96
N SER A 622 23.76 28.64 -9.48
CA SER A 622 22.39 28.71 -9.96
C SER A 622 22.32 29.16 -11.43
N ASP A 623 21.69 28.36 -12.28
CA ASP A 623 21.46 28.67 -13.69
C ASP A 623 20.25 29.60 -13.83
N ILE A 624 20.51 30.91 -13.73
CA ILE A 624 19.53 31.99 -13.86
C ILE A 624 20.14 33.18 -14.61
N GLU A 625 19.40 33.75 -15.55
CA GLU A 625 19.84 34.91 -16.37
C GLU A 625 19.18 36.21 -15.92
N ASN A 626 17.94 36.15 -15.47
CA ASN A 626 17.16 37.28 -14.98
C ASN A 626 16.66 37.00 -13.55
N ARG A 627 17.42 37.55 -12.58
CA ARG A 627 17.20 37.33 -11.14
C ARG A 627 15.86 37.85 -10.63
N ASP A 628 15.29 38.85 -11.30
CA ASP A 628 14.02 39.47 -10.89
C ASP A 628 12.79 38.66 -11.34
N MET A 629 12.98 37.63 -12.19
CA MET A 629 11.87 36.80 -12.69
C MET A 629 11.48 35.68 -11.74
N ILE A 630 12.31 35.36 -10.75
CA ILE A 630 12.08 34.26 -9.80
C ILE A 630 12.14 34.81 -8.37
N GLY A 631 11.00 34.77 -7.69
CA GLY A 631 10.82 35.25 -6.31
C GLY A 631 10.56 34.13 -5.30
N GLY A 632 9.76 34.44 -4.28
CA GLY A 632 9.27 33.49 -3.28
C GLY A 632 10.37 32.73 -2.53
N ILE A 633 10.12 31.43 -2.30
CA ILE A 633 10.98 30.53 -1.53
C ILE A 633 12.39 30.43 -2.14
N PHE A 634 12.54 30.53 -3.47
CA PHE A 634 13.87 30.57 -4.08
C PHE A 634 14.65 31.81 -3.64
N LYS A 635 13.99 32.97 -3.55
CA LYS A 635 14.65 34.20 -3.10
C LYS A 635 15.02 34.12 -1.62
N GLU A 636 14.18 33.50 -0.79
CA GLU A 636 14.51 33.21 0.61
C GLU A 636 15.76 32.33 0.73
N PHE A 637 15.82 31.24 -0.04
CA PHE A 637 16.96 30.33 -0.09
C PHE A 637 18.26 31.05 -0.48
N VAL A 638 18.21 31.87 -1.54
CA VAL A 638 19.35 32.67 -1.99
C VAL A 638 19.80 33.67 -0.93
N ASN A 639 18.87 34.37 -0.27
CA ASN A 639 19.20 35.32 0.79
C ASN A 639 19.83 34.62 2.00
N ALA A 640 19.33 33.46 2.41
CA ALA A 640 19.88 32.67 3.52
C ALA A 640 21.32 32.19 3.23
N GLN A 641 21.65 31.92 1.96
CA GLN A 641 23.04 31.64 1.57
C GLN A 641 23.93 32.87 1.75
N VAL A 642 23.46 34.07 1.40
CA VAL A 642 24.22 35.32 1.68
C VAL A 642 24.46 35.48 3.17
N GLU A 643 23.40 35.33 3.99
CA GLU A 643 23.48 35.43 5.45
C GLU A 643 24.52 34.47 6.02
N HIS A 644 24.53 33.21 5.57
CA HIS A 644 25.54 32.23 6.00
C HIS A 644 26.99 32.74 5.79
N TYR A 645 27.31 33.28 4.61
CA TYR A 645 28.66 33.78 4.33
C TYR A 645 28.97 35.07 5.10
N VAL A 646 27.99 35.97 5.24
CA VAL A 646 28.14 37.21 6.00
C VAL A 646 28.40 36.91 7.48
N ASP A 647 27.65 35.98 8.07
CA ASP A 647 27.81 35.59 9.47
C ASP A 647 29.14 34.87 9.72
N THR A 648 29.59 34.07 8.74
CA THR A 648 30.84 33.30 8.87
C THR A 648 32.09 34.16 8.70
N TYR A 649 32.07 35.11 7.75
CA TYR A 649 33.29 35.83 7.34
C TYR A 649 33.24 37.35 7.50
N GLY A 650 32.06 37.92 7.75
CA GLY A 650 31.80 39.35 7.70
C GLY A 650 31.47 39.87 6.28
N PRO A 651 30.70 40.97 6.16
CA PRO A 651 30.08 41.39 4.89
C PRO A 651 31.04 41.79 3.77
N GLU A 652 32.28 42.18 4.10
CA GLU A 652 33.27 42.65 3.11
C GLU A 652 34.22 41.55 2.60
N HIS A 653 34.11 40.34 3.17
CA HIS A 653 35.00 39.23 2.85
C HIS A 653 34.86 38.75 1.40
N GLU A 654 35.93 38.24 0.81
CA GLU A 654 35.97 37.81 -0.60
C GLU A 654 34.95 36.70 -0.90
N ASN A 655 34.75 35.77 0.03
CA ASN A 655 33.72 34.73 -0.09
C ASN A 655 32.29 35.28 -0.21
N VAL A 656 31.96 36.40 0.47
CA VAL A 656 30.65 37.05 0.34
C VAL A 656 30.49 37.66 -1.06
N LYS A 657 31.58 38.18 -1.64
CA LYS A 657 31.57 38.69 -3.03
C LYS A 657 31.47 37.54 -4.05
N LEU A 658 32.15 36.42 -3.78
CA LEU A 658 32.15 35.22 -4.61
C LEU A 658 30.82 34.47 -4.57
N CYS A 659 30.04 34.58 -3.48
CA CYS A 659 28.70 33.96 -3.43
C CYS A 659 27.69 34.68 -4.35
N ARG A 660 28.06 35.83 -4.94
CA ARG A 660 27.31 36.53 -5.99
C ARG A 660 25.87 36.82 -5.61
N ASP A 661 25.65 37.37 -4.42
CA ASP A 661 24.32 37.61 -3.84
C ASP A 661 23.56 36.30 -3.58
N GLY A 662 24.28 35.24 -3.20
CA GLY A 662 23.74 33.93 -2.82
C GLY A 662 23.48 32.98 -3.97
N TYR A 663 23.70 33.40 -5.22
CA TYR A 663 23.49 32.52 -6.39
C TYR A 663 24.63 31.51 -6.60
N TYR A 664 25.74 31.69 -5.90
CA TYR A 664 26.92 30.84 -5.95
C TYR A 664 27.18 30.35 -4.52
N ALA A 665 27.22 29.04 -4.31
CA ALA A 665 27.42 28.47 -2.99
C ALA A 665 28.07 27.09 -3.07
N GLU A 666 28.65 26.68 -1.96
CA GLU A 666 29.07 25.30 -1.77
C GLU A 666 27.87 24.36 -1.58
N PRO A 667 27.93 23.12 -2.09
CA PRO A 667 26.86 22.14 -1.92
C PRO A 667 26.47 21.92 -0.45
N SER A 668 27.46 21.81 0.45
CA SER A 668 27.24 21.68 1.90
C SER A 668 26.53 22.88 2.52
N VAL A 669 26.83 24.10 2.06
CA VAL A 669 26.16 25.33 2.51
C VAL A 669 24.71 25.33 2.03
N SER A 670 24.46 25.00 0.76
CA SER A 670 23.10 24.87 0.24
C SER A 670 22.29 23.81 0.99
N GLU A 671 22.89 22.65 1.35
CA GLU A 671 22.21 21.62 2.14
C GLU A 671 21.86 22.13 3.54
N ALA A 672 22.82 22.80 4.21
CA ALA A 672 22.58 23.39 5.53
C ALA A 672 21.45 24.43 5.52
N VAL A 673 21.36 25.25 4.47
CA VAL A 673 20.26 26.22 4.31
C VAL A 673 18.92 25.49 4.14
N PHE A 674 18.83 24.47 3.28
CA PHE A 674 17.58 23.70 3.14
C PHE A 674 17.17 23.01 4.45
N GLU A 675 18.11 22.39 5.16
CA GLU A 675 17.86 21.79 6.48
C GLU A 675 17.34 22.83 7.49
N SER A 676 17.90 24.03 7.49
CA SER A 676 17.43 25.13 8.34
C SER A 676 16.00 25.56 7.99
N MET A 677 15.69 25.72 6.70
CA MET A 677 14.35 26.07 6.23
C MET A 677 13.31 24.99 6.58
N LEU A 678 13.67 23.71 6.47
CA LEU A 678 12.81 22.59 6.88
C LEU A 678 12.65 22.55 8.41
N ALA A 679 13.72 22.80 9.16
CA ALA A 679 13.70 22.81 10.62
C ALA A 679 12.83 23.94 11.19
N ALA A 680 12.72 25.08 10.48
CA ALA A 680 11.80 26.16 10.83
C ALA A 680 10.33 25.69 10.80
N GLU A 681 10.00 24.70 9.99
CA GLU A 681 8.66 24.13 9.81
C GLU A 681 8.52 22.70 10.43
N LYS A 682 9.42 22.32 11.34
CA LYS A 682 9.52 20.95 11.90
C LYS A 682 8.25 20.42 12.58
N ASP A 683 7.38 21.30 13.05
CA ASP A 683 6.11 20.91 13.68
C ASP A 683 5.09 20.40 12.65
N ARG A 684 5.35 20.64 11.35
CA ARG A 684 4.49 20.27 10.23
C ARG A 684 5.16 19.39 9.20
N ILE A 685 6.49 19.47 9.03
CA ILE A 685 7.23 18.69 8.04
C ILE A 685 7.96 17.52 8.70
N THR A 686 7.77 16.31 8.16
CA THR A 686 8.58 15.13 8.46
C THR A 686 9.31 14.66 7.20
N VAL A 687 10.63 14.46 7.29
CA VAL A 687 11.45 14.02 6.15
C VAL A 687 11.92 12.58 6.35
N LEU A 688 11.61 11.71 5.39
CA LEU A 688 11.98 10.30 5.36
C LEU A 688 13.10 10.07 4.33
N LYS A 689 14.36 10.21 4.78
CA LYS A 689 15.55 10.01 3.95
C LYS A 689 15.91 8.53 3.77
N GLY A 690 16.42 8.17 2.60
CA GLY A 690 16.78 6.80 2.23
C GLY A 690 15.59 5.88 1.94
N TRP A 691 14.39 6.44 1.71
CA TRP A 691 13.17 5.68 1.40
C TRP A 691 12.80 5.88 -0.06
N ARG A 692 12.49 4.78 -0.75
CA ARG A 692 12.17 4.76 -2.18
C ARG A 692 10.76 4.29 -2.40
N LEU A 693 10.13 4.78 -3.46
CA LEU A 693 8.84 4.28 -3.92
C LEU A 693 8.97 2.81 -4.34
N SER A 694 8.06 1.99 -3.82
CA SER A 694 7.86 0.60 -4.24
C SER A 694 6.61 0.48 -5.09
N GLU A 695 5.50 1.07 -4.64
CA GLU A 695 4.19 0.97 -5.29
C GLU A 695 3.36 2.23 -5.06
N ALA A 696 2.48 2.54 -6.00
CA ALA A 696 1.43 3.55 -5.84
C ALA A 696 0.06 2.87 -5.90
N HIS A 697 -0.82 3.24 -4.98
CA HIS A 697 -2.13 2.61 -4.79
C HIS A 697 -3.24 3.62 -5.10
N ARG A 698 -3.96 3.37 -6.20
CA ARG A 698 -5.12 4.15 -6.64
C ARG A 698 -6.43 3.46 -6.30
N SER A 699 -7.46 4.27 -6.09
CA SER A 699 -8.86 3.84 -6.14
C SER A 699 -9.52 4.62 -7.26
N ALA A 700 -10.02 3.90 -8.29
CA ALA A 700 -10.40 4.51 -9.57
C ALA A 700 -9.30 5.45 -10.10
N ASP A 701 -9.63 6.73 -10.33
CA ASP A 701 -8.72 7.73 -10.87
C ASP A 701 -7.98 8.56 -9.82
N THR A 702 -8.15 8.26 -8.53
CA THR A 702 -7.55 9.06 -7.45
C THR A 702 -6.45 8.30 -6.73
N LEU A 703 -5.28 8.92 -6.59
CA LEU A 703 -4.17 8.37 -5.78
C LEU A 703 -4.52 8.46 -4.29
N GLN A 704 -4.45 7.32 -3.59
CA GLN A 704 -4.85 7.21 -2.18
C GLN A 704 -3.66 7.04 -1.23
N SER A 705 -2.63 6.32 -1.68
CA SER A 705 -1.47 6.01 -0.84
C SER A 705 -0.29 5.54 -1.68
N ILE A 706 0.91 5.61 -1.10
CA ILE A 706 2.15 5.06 -1.67
C ILE A 706 2.77 4.07 -0.69
N THR A 707 3.41 3.03 -1.21
CA THR A 707 4.25 2.11 -0.44
C THR A 707 5.70 2.47 -0.69
N ILE A 708 6.46 2.67 0.38
CA ILE A 708 7.89 2.99 0.35
C ILE A 708 8.70 1.86 1.00
N ALA A 709 9.90 1.65 0.50
CA ALA A 709 10.84 0.64 1.00
C ALA A 709 12.21 1.28 1.26
N ARG A 710 12.99 0.67 2.16
CA ARG A 710 14.36 1.07 2.43
C ARG A 710 15.32 0.09 1.76
N ASN A 711 16.34 0.60 1.08
CA ASN A 711 17.28 -0.24 0.34
C ASN A 711 17.94 -1.29 1.25
N GLY A 712 17.81 -2.57 0.89
CA GLY A 712 18.39 -3.69 1.63
C GLY A 712 17.59 -4.16 2.85
N GLU A 713 16.41 -3.59 3.12
CA GLU A 713 15.53 -4.01 4.22
C GLU A 713 14.24 -4.65 3.66
N ALA A 714 13.72 -5.68 4.33
CA ALA A 714 12.41 -6.28 4.00
C ALA A 714 11.23 -5.41 4.45
N ALA A 715 11.48 -4.35 5.22
CA ALA A 715 10.46 -3.50 5.80
C ALA A 715 9.94 -2.46 4.79
N THR A 716 8.64 -2.46 4.58
CA THR A 716 7.91 -1.47 3.78
C THR A 716 7.03 -0.60 4.68
N ARG A 717 6.74 0.64 4.28
CA ARG A 717 5.75 1.51 4.92
C ARG A 717 4.73 1.98 3.90
N ARG A 718 3.45 2.00 4.28
CA ARG A 718 2.38 2.61 3.48
C ARG A 718 2.06 3.98 4.04
N LEU A 719 2.00 5.00 3.20
CA LEU A 719 1.69 6.38 3.55
C LEU A 719 0.43 6.84 2.82
N SER A 720 -0.51 7.43 3.55
CA SER A 720 -1.77 7.98 3.04
C SER A 720 -1.80 9.51 3.17
N GLY A 721 -2.27 10.18 2.12
CA GLY A 721 -2.32 11.65 2.03
C GLY A 721 -3.59 12.12 1.33
N LYS A 722 -3.92 13.41 1.45
CA LYS A 722 -5.02 14.03 0.67
C LYS A 722 -4.55 14.42 -0.72
N VAL A 723 -3.32 14.93 -0.81
CA VAL A 723 -2.66 15.31 -2.07
C VAL A 723 -1.24 14.77 -2.08
N PHE A 724 -0.79 14.32 -3.24
CA PHE A 724 0.55 13.84 -3.51
C PHE A 724 1.26 14.77 -4.49
N ILE A 725 2.57 14.95 -4.32
CA ILE A 725 3.41 15.74 -5.20
C ILE A 725 4.57 14.87 -5.68
N ASP A 726 4.70 14.67 -6.99
CA ASP A 726 5.89 14.05 -7.58
C ASP A 726 6.90 15.13 -7.98
N ALA A 727 7.94 15.26 -7.17
CA ALA A 727 9.01 16.23 -7.35
C ALA A 727 10.34 15.56 -7.73
N THR A 728 10.30 14.34 -8.28
CA THR A 728 11.51 13.65 -8.77
C THR A 728 11.95 14.15 -10.15
N TYR A 729 13.24 14.02 -10.48
CA TYR A 729 13.74 14.34 -11.82
C TYR A 729 13.30 13.30 -12.86
N GLU A 730 13.07 12.07 -12.41
CA GLU A 730 12.72 10.91 -13.23
C GLU A 730 11.23 10.80 -13.53
N GLY A 731 10.36 11.36 -12.68
CA GLY A 731 8.91 11.23 -12.77
C GLY A 731 8.41 9.86 -12.33
N ASP A 732 8.94 9.34 -11.22
CA ASP A 732 8.71 7.96 -10.79
C ASP A 732 7.34 7.73 -10.12
N LEU A 733 6.84 8.69 -9.33
CA LEU A 733 5.59 8.52 -8.60
C LEU A 733 4.39 8.58 -9.54
N TYR A 734 4.33 9.57 -10.43
CA TYR A 734 3.18 9.65 -11.36
C TYR A 734 3.17 8.47 -12.33
N ALA A 735 4.34 7.97 -12.74
CA ALA A 735 4.43 6.80 -13.60
C ALA A 735 3.95 5.54 -12.88
N ALA A 736 4.36 5.34 -11.62
CA ALA A 736 3.87 4.25 -10.78
C ALA A 736 2.36 4.35 -10.50
N ALA A 737 1.83 5.57 -10.41
CA ALA A 737 0.39 5.83 -10.28
C ALA A 737 -0.36 5.64 -11.61
N GLY A 738 0.30 5.29 -12.71
CA GLY A 738 -0.31 5.05 -14.01
C GLY A 738 -0.73 6.31 -14.76
N ALA A 739 -0.13 7.47 -14.47
CA ALA A 739 -0.30 8.66 -15.31
C ALA A 739 0.46 8.50 -16.63
N GLU A 740 -0.13 8.98 -17.73
CA GLU A 740 0.51 8.96 -19.05
C GLU A 740 1.71 9.92 -19.10
N TYR A 741 2.77 9.53 -19.80
CA TYR A 741 3.99 10.32 -19.96
C TYR A 741 4.64 10.12 -21.32
N ARG A 742 5.57 11.03 -21.65
CA ARG A 742 6.46 10.98 -22.82
C ARG A 742 7.87 10.65 -22.37
N LEU A 743 8.58 9.91 -23.22
CA LEU A 743 9.99 9.60 -23.07
C LEU A 743 10.67 9.74 -24.44
N GLY A 744 11.86 10.32 -24.46
CA GLY A 744 12.59 10.64 -25.70
C GLY A 744 12.29 12.04 -26.22
N ARG A 745 12.35 12.23 -27.53
CA ARG A 745 12.20 13.51 -28.25
C ARG A 745 11.17 13.37 -29.35
N GLU A 746 10.16 14.24 -29.32
CA GLU A 746 9.06 14.30 -30.28
C GLU A 746 9.56 14.66 -31.69
N SER A 747 8.80 14.29 -32.72
CA SER A 747 9.09 14.74 -34.08
C SER A 747 8.69 16.20 -34.27
N ARG A 748 9.33 16.88 -35.23
CA ARG A 748 8.98 18.24 -35.65
C ARG A 748 7.50 18.35 -36.03
N ASP A 749 6.95 17.34 -36.70
CA ASP A 749 5.58 17.35 -37.20
C ASP A 749 4.52 17.23 -36.10
N GLU A 750 4.87 16.72 -34.91
CA GLU A 750 3.91 16.48 -33.82
C GLU A 750 3.42 17.79 -33.18
N PHE A 751 4.32 18.76 -33.01
CA PHE A 751 4.03 20.06 -32.36
C PHE A 751 4.44 21.28 -33.20
N ASP A 752 4.84 21.07 -34.44
CA ASP A 752 5.37 22.11 -35.35
C ASP A 752 6.57 22.87 -34.74
N GLU A 753 7.45 22.15 -34.04
CA GLU A 753 8.60 22.74 -33.34
C GLU A 753 9.87 22.68 -34.20
N PRO A 754 10.43 23.82 -34.62
CA PRO A 754 11.58 23.82 -35.54
C PRO A 754 12.80 23.10 -34.93
N HIS A 755 12.98 23.10 -33.61
CA HIS A 755 14.11 22.46 -32.96
C HIS A 755 13.84 21.03 -32.44
N ALA A 756 12.67 20.44 -32.74
CA ALA A 756 12.33 19.08 -32.31
C ALA A 756 12.95 17.97 -33.19
N GLY A 757 12.99 16.77 -32.62
CA GLY A 757 13.48 15.55 -33.25
C GLY A 757 15.01 15.47 -33.39
N VAL A 758 15.47 14.70 -34.37
CA VAL A 758 16.89 14.56 -34.70
C VAL A 758 17.43 15.83 -35.36
N VAL A 759 18.29 16.55 -34.64
CA VAL A 759 18.72 17.91 -34.98
C VAL A 759 20.23 18.10 -34.83
N TYR A 760 20.85 18.66 -35.87
CA TYR A 760 22.21 19.18 -35.84
C TYR A 760 22.16 20.71 -36.00
N PHE A 761 22.33 21.43 -34.90
CA PHE A 761 22.19 22.88 -34.87
C PHE A 761 23.53 23.58 -34.59
N ASP A 762 23.99 24.39 -35.54
CA ASP A 762 25.13 25.28 -35.34
C ASP A 762 24.67 26.49 -34.53
N TYR A 763 24.74 26.38 -33.21
CA TYR A 763 24.31 27.42 -32.27
C TYR A 763 25.12 28.72 -32.39
N GLN A 764 26.32 28.69 -32.97
CA GLN A 764 27.11 29.90 -33.16
C GLN A 764 26.61 30.73 -34.33
N ASN A 765 26.25 30.06 -35.44
CA ASN A 765 25.77 30.72 -36.66
C ASN A 765 24.24 30.66 -36.79
N LYS A 766 23.54 30.06 -35.82
CA LYS A 766 22.08 29.97 -35.71
C LYS A 766 21.43 29.31 -36.93
N LYS A 767 21.97 28.16 -37.35
CA LYS A 767 21.50 27.43 -38.55
C LYS A 767 21.47 25.93 -38.34
N PHE A 768 20.50 25.26 -38.96
CA PHE A 768 20.49 23.81 -39.08
C PHE A 768 21.57 23.33 -40.05
N LEU A 769 22.19 22.19 -39.73
CA LEU A 769 23.22 21.54 -40.52
C LEU A 769 22.66 20.32 -41.27
N PRO A 770 23.32 19.86 -42.35
CA PRO A 770 22.99 18.60 -43.02
C PRO A 770 22.92 17.44 -42.01
N GLY A 771 21.96 16.54 -42.20
CA GLY A 771 21.67 15.44 -41.26
C GLY A 771 20.55 15.74 -40.26
N THR A 772 20.10 17.00 -40.17
CA THR A 772 18.85 17.35 -39.46
C THR A 772 17.65 16.78 -40.21
N THR A 773 16.87 15.91 -39.57
CA THR A 773 15.68 15.28 -40.15
C THR A 773 14.38 15.70 -39.47
N GLY A 774 14.44 16.15 -38.21
CA GLY A 774 13.25 16.45 -37.41
C GLY A 774 12.42 15.22 -37.02
N GLN A 775 12.91 14.00 -37.26
CA GLN A 775 12.22 12.77 -36.88
C GLN A 775 12.33 12.52 -35.38
N ALA A 776 11.33 11.85 -34.79
CA ALA A 776 11.33 11.48 -33.37
C ALA A 776 12.52 10.57 -33.02
N SER A 777 12.95 10.61 -31.76
CA SER A 777 14.09 9.85 -31.25
C SER A 777 13.86 9.38 -29.82
N GLN A 778 14.32 8.19 -29.46
CA GLN A 778 14.31 7.69 -28.07
C GLN A 778 15.53 8.15 -27.26
N ASP A 779 16.58 8.65 -27.91
CA ASP A 779 17.77 9.18 -27.23
C ASP A 779 17.46 10.48 -26.49
N LEU A 780 17.81 10.51 -25.20
CA LEU A 780 17.71 11.65 -24.29
C LEU A 780 19.03 12.43 -24.22
N PRO A 781 19.02 13.70 -23.76
CA PRO A 781 20.23 14.44 -23.45
C PRO A 781 21.14 13.69 -22.47
N ALA A 782 22.45 13.73 -22.72
CA ALA A 782 23.43 13.01 -21.93
C ALA A 782 23.38 13.39 -20.44
N PHE A 783 23.27 12.38 -19.58
CA PHE A 783 23.38 12.56 -18.13
C PHE A 783 24.85 12.71 -17.72
N THR A 784 25.08 13.38 -16.61
CA THR A 784 26.43 13.62 -16.12
C THR A 784 26.46 13.88 -14.61
N TRP A 785 27.64 14.08 -14.04
CA TRP A 785 27.82 14.43 -12.63
C TRP A 785 28.33 15.86 -12.51
N ARG A 786 27.54 16.79 -11.96
CA ARG A 786 28.10 18.10 -11.60
C ARG A 786 29.07 17.92 -10.44
N LEU A 787 30.22 18.57 -10.48
CA LEU A 787 31.27 18.39 -9.46
C LEU A 787 31.49 19.69 -8.70
N CYS A 788 31.79 19.55 -7.41
CA CYS A 788 32.48 20.57 -6.63
C CYS A 788 33.95 20.17 -6.53
N LEU A 789 34.87 20.98 -7.04
CA LEU A 789 36.31 20.75 -6.93
C LEU A 789 36.98 21.90 -6.17
N THR A 790 38.02 21.63 -5.40
CA THR A 790 38.82 22.63 -4.68
C THR A 790 40.19 22.84 -5.32
N LYS A 791 40.67 24.08 -5.20
CA LYS A 791 42.04 24.50 -5.51
C LYS A 791 42.94 24.55 -4.28
N ASP A 792 42.39 24.42 -3.08
CA ASP A 792 43.17 24.44 -1.83
C ASP A 792 43.88 23.09 -1.63
N PRO A 793 45.24 23.05 -1.61
CA PRO A 793 45.99 21.84 -1.37
C PRO A 793 45.71 21.16 -0.03
N LYS A 794 45.31 21.92 1.01
CA LYS A 794 44.99 21.35 2.34
C LYS A 794 43.68 20.59 2.30
N ASN A 795 42.69 21.14 1.60
CA ASN A 795 41.38 20.53 1.40
C ASN A 795 41.32 19.51 0.23
N SER A 796 42.42 19.28 -0.49
CA SER A 796 42.42 18.42 -1.68
C SER A 796 42.45 16.91 -1.37
N HIS A 797 41.48 16.17 -1.89
CA HIS A 797 41.49 14.72 -2.09
C HIS A 797 41.88 14.41 -3.56
N ARG A 798 43.05 13.79 -3.76
CA ARG A 798 43.60 13.46 -5.08
C ARG A 798 43.30 12.00 -5.43
N LEU A 799 42.84 11.77 -6.67
CA LEU A 799 42.74 10.42 -7.23
C LEU A 799 44.13 9.78 -7.26
N GLN A 800 44.27 8.61 -6.62
CA GLN A 800 45.55 7.89 -6.54
C GLN A 800 45.76 6.93 -7.73
N GLN A 801 44.67 6.52 -8.36
CA GLN A 801 44.64 5.56 -9.46
C GLN A 801 43.47 5.89 -10.40
N PRO A 802 43.50 5.46 -11.68
CA PRO A 802 42.35 5.64 -12.56
C PRO A 802 41.13 4.87 -12.03
N PRO A 803 39.90 5.29 -12.38
CA PRO A 803 38.70 4.55 -12.00
C PRO A 803 38.67 3.16 -12.66
N PRO A 804 37.83 2.24 -12.16
CA PRO A 804 37.58 0.96 -12.82
C PRO A 804 37.16 1.17 -14.28
N ASP A 805 37.63 0.28 -15.16
CA ASP A 805 37.35 0.29 -16.60
C ASP A 805 37.79 1.56 -17.35
N TYR A 806 38.76 2.31 -16.79
CA TYR A 806 39.37 3.44 -17.48
C TYR A 806 39.98 3.00 -18.82
N ASP A 807 39.45 3.56 -19.90
CA ASP A 807 40.02 3.46 -21.24
C ASP A 807 40.36 4.85 -21.76
N ARG A 808 41.66 5.10 -21.93
CA ARG A 808 42.21 6.33 -22.52
C ARG A 808 41.59 6.63 -23.90
N SER A 809 41.26 5.60 -24.68
CA SER A 809 40.79 5.75 -26.06
C SER A 809 39.52 6.61 -26.16
N VAL A 810 38.70 6.60 -25.11
CA VAL A 810 37.44 7.34 -24.97
C VAL A 810 37.67 8.87 -25.02
N TYR A 811 38.81 9.36 -24.55
CA TYR A 811 39.08 10.80 -24.39
C TYR A 811 39.94 11.40 -25.51
N LEU A 812 40.42 10.59 -26.45
CA LEU A 812 41.35 11.04 -27.50
C LEU A 812 40.73 12.08 -28.45
N GLY A 813 39.39 12.09 -28.58
CA GLY A 813 38.67 13.06 -29.39
C GLY A 813 38.92 14.52 -28.99
N TYR A 814 39.24 14.78 -27.71
CA TYR A 814 39.55 16.13 -27.25
C TYR A 814 40.83 16.71 -27.88
N PHE A 815 41.78 15.87 -28.31
CA PHE A 815 42.95 16.37 -29.06
C PHE A 815 42.54 16.92 -30.44
N ASP A 816 41.57 16.30 -31.10
CA ASP A 816 41.02 16.80 -32.35
C ASP A 816 40.22 18.08 -32.13
N ASP A 817 39.51 18.18 -31.00
CA ASP A 817 38.80 19.40 -30.60
C ASP A 817 39.76 20.56 -30.32
N LEU A 818 40.89 20.29 -29.66
CA LEU A 818 41.95 21.27 -29.44
C LEU A 818 42.51 21.78 -30.77
N LYS A 819 42.91 20.87 -31.68
CA LYS A 819 43.45 21.24 -33.00
C LYS A 819 42.46 22.03 -33.85
N ALA A 820 41.17 21.73 -33.72
CA ALA A 820 40.10 22.41 -34.45
C ALA A 820 39.63 23.72 -33.78
N GLY A 821 40.22 24.13 -32.65
CA GLY A 821 39.83 25.35 -31.93
C GLY A 821 38.47 25.26 -31.23
N ARG A 822 37.91 24.06 -31.04
CA ARG A 822 36.59 23.87 -30.38
C ARG A 822 36.65 24.07 -28.86
N LEU A 823 37.86 24.17 -28.30
CA LEU A 823 38.14 24.45 -26.89
C LEU A 823 38.42 25.94 -26.61
N ALA A 824 38.15 26.82 -27.57
CA ALA A 824 38.31 28.26 -27.41
C ALA A 824 37.29 28.87 -26.42
N GLY A 825 37.58 30.11 -26.00
CA GLY A 825 36.64 30.95 -25.25
C GLY A 825 35.36 31.25 -26.04
N PRO A 826 34.29 31.72 -25.37
CA PRO A 826 33.10 32.19 -26.08
C PRO A 826 33.45 33.41 -26.96
N LYS A 827 32.80 33.51 -28.13
CA LYS A 827 32.96 34.69 -29.03
C LYS A 827 32.64 36.02 -28.36
N VAL A 828 31.72 35.99 -27.39
CA VAL A 828 31.33 37.15 -26.57
C VAL A 828 31.43 36.74 -25.10
N LEU A 829 32.28 37.44 -24.34
CA LEU A 829 32.35 37.31 -22.90
C LEU A 829 31.21 38.09 -22.26
N LYS A 830 30.21 37.36 -21.74
CA LYS A 830 29.15 37.95 -20.93
C LYS A 830 29.61 38.08 -19.47
N PRO A 831 29.64 39.29 -18.88
CA PRO A 831 29.92 39.47 -17.46
C PRO A 831 28.99 38.62 -16.59
N GLY A 832 29.49 38.16 -15.43
CA GLY A 832 28.67 37.41 -14.45
C GLY A 832 28.41 35.93 -14.77
N ARG A 833 28.81 35.42 -15.95
CA ARG A 833 28.60 34.01 -16.32
C ARG A 833 29.63 33.01 -15.77
N GLY A 834 30.64 33.49 -15.05
CA GLY A 834 31.59 32.64 -14.32
C GLY A 834 32.59 31.89 -15.21
N TYR A 835 32.99 32.47 -16.34
CA TYR A 835 34.04 31.85 -17.18
C TYR A 835 35.39 31.86 -16.47
N ASN A 836 36.17 30.78 -16.62
CA ASN A 836 37.58 30.75 -16.28
C ASN A 836 38.43 30.87 -17.57
N PRO A 837 38.97 32.06 -17.91
CA PRO A 837 39.73 32.26 -19.13
C PRO A 837 41.05 31.49 -19.18
N LEU A 838 41.61 31.09 -18.04
CA LEU A 838 42.85 30.31 -17.97
C LEU A 838 42.71 28.94 -18.65
N HIS A 839 41.48 28.43 -18.74
CA HIS A 839 41.23 27.13 -19.36
C HIS A 839 40.98 27.24 -20.87
N PHE A 840 40.80 28.43 -21.44
CA PHE A 840 40.54 28.58 -22.87
C PHE A 840 41.73 28.12 -23.71
N ASP A 841 41.43 27.50 -24.85
CA ASP A 841 42.43 26.92 -25.75
C ASP A 841 43.30 25.84 -25.10
N THR A 842 42.82 25.26 -23.99
CA THR A 842 43.44 24.12 -23.30
C THR A 842 42.51 22.91 -23.27
N LEU A 843 43.08 21.73 -23.03
CA LEU A 843 42.28 20.51 -22.83
C LEU A 843 41.41 20.56 -21.57
N VAL A 844 41.76 21.38 -20.58
CA VAL A 844 40.95 21.59 -19.37
C VAL A 844 39.59 22.17 -19.71
N ARG A 845 39.43 22.81 -20.89
CA ARG A 845 38.13 23.29 -21.38
C ARG A 845 37.14 22.18 -21.73
N ALA A 846 37.55 20.92 -21.70
CA ALA A 846 36.62 19.78 -21.59
C ALA A 846 35.70 19.92 -20.35
N LEU A 847 36.12 20.72 -19.37
CA LEU A 847 35.35 21.15 -18.21
C LEU A 847 34.91 22.62 -18.36
N SER A 848 33.71 22.91 -17.89
CA SER A 848 33.24 24.26 -17.59
C SER A 848 33.41 24.49 -16.11
N VAL A 849 34.39 25.31 -15.75
CA VAL A 849 34.79 25.57 -14.35
C VAL A 849 34.44 27.00 -14.00
N THR A 850 33.79 27.17 -12.85
CA THR A 850 33.41 28.46 -12.29
C THR A 850 33.80 28.50 -10.82
N ASP A 851 34.48 29.56 -10.39
CA ASP A 851 34.83 29.74 -8.98
C ASP A 851 33.58 30.01 -8.13
N ILE A 852 33.51 29.36 -6.98
CA ILE A 852 32.54 29.56 -5.90
C ILE A 852 33.32 29.86 -4.59
N PRO A 853 32.67 30.22 -3.48
CA PRO A 853 33.37 30.53 -2.23
C PRO A 853 34.30 29.41 -1.72
N ASN A 854 35.24 29.78 -0.85
CA ASN A 854 36.21 28.88 -0.19
C ASN A 854 37.15 28.11 -1.13
N GLU A 855 37.65 28.80 -2.16
CA GLU A 855 38.58 28.25 -3.16
C GLU A 855 38.06 26.98 -3.85
N LYS A 856 36.74 26.81 -3.86
CA LYS A 856 36.04 25.73 -4.55
C LYS A 856 35.54 26.20 -5.91
N THR A 857 35.12 25.24 -6.72
CA THR A 857 34.66 25.44 -8.08
C THR A 857 33.44 24.58 -8.35
N ASP A 858 32.45 25.18 -9.00
CA ASP A 858 31.40 24.45 -9.71
C ASP A 858 31.98 23.97 -11.04
N VAL A 859 31.79 22.68 -11.34
CA VAL A 859 32.27 22.06 -12.56
C VAL A 859 31.16 21.28 -13.26
N ASN A 860 30.98 21.60 -14.55
CA ASN A 860 30.17 20.83 -15.49
C ASN A 860 31.05 20.30 -16.63
N MET A 861 30.64 19.21 -17.28
CA MET A 861 31.34 18.71 -18.46
C MET A 861 30.90 19.56 -19.65
N ASN A 862 31.86 20.14 -20.37
CA ASN A 862 31.57 21.01 -21.50
C ASN A 862 31.06 20.16 -22.68
N PRO A 863 29.81 20.34 -23.13
CA PRO A 863 29.21 19.50 -24.18
C PRO A 863 29.58 19.93 -25.61
N ARG A 864 30.25 21.08 -25.77
CA ARG A 864 30.58 21.65 -27.07
C ARG A 864 31.60 20.84 -27.89
N PRO A 865 32.64 20.23 -27.29
CA PRO A 865 33.62 19.45 -28.03
C PRO A 865 33.00 18.16 -28.58
N LEU A 866 33.48 17.71 -29.75
CA LEU A 866 32.95 16.49 -30.36
C LEU A 866 33.47 15.22 -29.69
N GLY A 867 34.55 15.31 -28.91
CA GLY A 867 35.08 14.27 -28.05
C GLY A 867 34.31 14.06 -26.75
N PHE A 868 33.15 14.71 -26.58
CA PHE A 868 32.31 14.56 -25.37
C PHE A 868 31.78 13.12 -25.24
N PRO A 869 32.14 12.38 -24.15
CA PRO A 869 31.97 10.92 -24.12
C PRO A 869 30.66 10.41 -23.50
N PHE A 870 29.83 11.29 -22.93
CA PHE A 870 28.70 10.88 -22.08
C PHE A 870 27.41 10.54 -22.83
N THR A 871 27.34 10.87 -24.12
CA THR A 871 26.15 10.60 -24.93
C THR A 871 25.85 9.12 -24.99
N GLU A 872 24.56 8.77 -24.99
CA GLU A 872 24.04 7.40 -25.05
C GLU A 872 24.31 6.53 -23.81
N GLU A 873 25.14 6.97 -22.85
CA GLU A 873 25.47 6.18 -21.65
C GLU A 873 24.29 6.07 -20.67
N ASN A 874 23.28 6.96 -20.79
CA ASN A 874 22.06 6.95 -19.98
C ASN A 874 20.89 6.14 -20.58
N ARG A 875 21.09 5.43 -21.69
CA ARG A 875 20.04 4.60 -22.31
C ARG A 875 19.53 3.55 -21.32
N GLY A 876 18.21 3.46 -21.17
CA GLY A 876 17.54 2.53 -20.25
C GLY A 876 17.51 2.96 -18.78
N TYR A 877 18.07 4.12 -18.41
CA TYR A 877 18.08 4.57 -17.01
C TYR A 877 16.67 4.82 -16.46
N ILE A 878 15.85 5.57 -17.21
CA ILE A 878 14.57 6.10 -16.70
C ILE A 878 13.57 4.97 -16.40
N GLU A 879 13.47 3.97 -17.25
CA GLU A 879 12.56 2.82 -17.06
C GLU A 879 13.23 1.59 -16.44
N GLY A 880 14.55 1.65 -16.20
CA GLY A 880 15.30 0.56 -15.60
C GLY A 880 14.96 0.38 -14.12
N ASP A 881 15.10 -0.87 -13.66
CA ASP A 881 15.09 -1.18 -12.23
C ASP A 881 16.30 -0.58 -11.50
N GLU A 882 16.30 -0.67 -10.17
CA GLU A 882 17.36 -0.07 -9.34
C GLU A 882 18.75 -0.62 -9.68
N ALA A 883 18.86 -1.92 -10.01
CA ALA A 883 20.12 -2.53 -10.40
C ALA A 883 20.66 -1.95 -11.72
N THR A 884 19.77 -1.75 -12.70
CA THR A 884 20.09 -1.12 -13.99
C THR A 884 20.49 0.34 -13.80
N ARG A 885 19.74 1.09 -13.00
CA ARG A 885 20.05 2.50 -12.67
C ARG A 885 21.39 2.63 -11.97
N GLU A 886 21.71 1.73 -11.03
CA GLU A 886 22.99 1.74 -10.32
C GLU A 886 24.16 1.41 -11.25
N ALA A 887 24.02 0.43 -12.13
CA ALA A 887 25.04 0.12 -13.13
C ALA A 887 25.33 1.32 -14.04
N ILE A 888 24.30 2.03 -14.50
CA ILE A 888 24.43 3.24 -15.33
C ILE A 888 25.05 4.39 -14.53
N ARG A 889 24.63 4.63 -13.26
CA ARG A 889 25.27 5.61 -12.37
C ARG A 889 26.76 5.34 -12.24
N GLY A 890 27.14 4.09 -11.97
CA GLY A 890 28.53 3.65 -11.86
C GLY A 890 29.32 3.87 -13.15
N ARG A 891 28.73 3.55 -14.31
CA ARG A 891 29.34 3.78 -15.62
C ARG A 891 29.63 5.26 -15.87
N ILE A 892 28.64 6.12 -15.65
CA ILE A 892 28.78 7.57 -15.85
C ILE A 892 29.76 8.17 -14.83
N ARG A 893 29.75 7.69 -13.57
CA ARG A 893 30.75 8.07 -12.54
C ARG A 893 32.17 7.77 -13.02
N ASN A 894 32.41 6.56 -13.54
CA ASN A 894 33.73 6.15 -14.02
C ASN A 894 34.18 6.96 -15.25
N LEU A 895 33.26 7.33 -16.15
CA LEU A 895 33.56 8.24 -17.26
C LEU A 895 33.94 9.65 -16.76
N THR A 896 33.24 10.18 -15.75
CA THR A 896 33.57 11.48 -15.16
C THR A 896 34.94 11.44 -14.48
N LEU A 897 35.19 10.46 -13.61
CA LEU A 897 36.48 10.29 -12.95
C LEU A 897 37.60 10.03 -13.95
N GLY A 898 37.32 9.30 -15.03
CA GLY A 898 38.28 8.98 -16.08
C GLY A 898 38.68 10.22 -16.88
N LEU A 899 37.75 11.15 -17.13
CA LEU A 899 38.07 12.43 -17.75
C LEU A 899 39.00 13.27 -16.86
N ILE A 900 38.72 13.38 -15.55
CA ILE A 900 39.60 14.08 -14.61
C ILE A 900 41.00 13.43 -14.59
N TRP A 901 41.05 12.10 -14.46
CA TRP A 901 42.30 11.34 -14.48
C TRP A 901 43.10 11.58 -15.77
N PHE A 902 42.44 11.49 -16.93
CA PHE A 902 43.05 11.72 -18.24
C PHE A 902 43.68 13.11 -18.34
N LEU A 903 42.94 14.16 -17.95
CA LEU A 903 43.44 15.54 -17.99
C LEU A 903 44.64 15.76 -17.06
N GLN A 904 44.69 15.08 -15.91
CA GLN A 904 45.74 15.25 -14.91
C GLN A 904 47.00 14.42 -15.19
N ASN A 905 46.85 13.23 -15.77
CA ASN A 905 47.90 12.21 -15.77
C ASN A 905 48.39 11.79 -17.16
N ASP A 906 47.62 12.03 -18.23
CA ASP A 906 47.97 11.51 -19.54
C ASP A 906 49.22 12.20 -20.13
N PRO A 907 50.26 11.44 -20.53
CA PRO A 907 51.52 12.03 -20.98
C PRO A 907 51.39 12.87 -22.27
N GLN A 908 50.37 12.63 -23.09
CA GLN A 908 50.15 13.40 -24.33
C GLN A 908 49.38 14.70 -24.11
N VAL A 909 48.72 14.89 -22.96
CA VAL A 909 48.14 16.19 -22.59
C VAL A 909 49.31 17.19 -22.43
N PRO A 910 49.29 18.38 -23.06
CA PRO A 910 50.40 19.33 -22.91
C PRO A 910 50.70 19.65 -21.45
N ALA A 911 51.98 19.79 -21.10
CA ALA A 911 52.42 19.92 -19.70
C ALA A 911 51.73 21.06 -18.95
N GLU A 912 51.49 22.19 -19.62
CA GLU A 912 50.78 23.32 -19.07
C GLU A 912 49.29 23.03 -18.81
N HIS A 913 48.65 22.29 -19.71
CA HIS A 913 47.25 21.89 -19.53
C HIS A 913 47.12 20.90 -18.36
N ARG A 914 48.06 19.96 -18.24
CA ARG A 914 48.14 19.07 -17.08
C ARG A 914 48.35 19.85 -15.79
N ARG A 915 49.19 20.89 -15.78
CA ARG A 915 49.42 21.74 -14.60
C ARG A 915 48.11 22.34 -14.11
N LEU A 916 47.35 22.98 -15.01
CA LEU A 916 46.02 23.53 -14.71
C LEU A 916 45.04 22.46 -14.22
N ALA A 917 44.99 21.28 -14.87
CA ALA A 917 44.14 20.19 -14.41
C ALA A 917 44.51 19.69 -13.01
N ASN A 918 45.80 19.71 -12.65
CA ASN A 918 46.32 19.32 -11.34
C ASN A 918 46.13 20.36 -10.23
N GLU A 919 45.42 21.47 -10.52
CA GLU A 919 44.91 22.39 -9.52
C GLU A 919 43.51 21.99 -9.03
N LEU A 920 42.79 21.11 -9.72
CA LEU A 920 41.40 20.77 -9.43
C LEU A 920 41.28 19.40 -8.74
N HIS A 921 40.81 19.38 -7.50
CA HIS A 921 40.68 18.14 -6.70
C HIS A 921 39.33 18.04 -6.00
N PHE A 922 38.94 16.84 -5.58
CA PHE A 922 37.74 16.71 -4.76
C PHE A 922 38.01 17.33 -3.37
N PRO A 923 37.11 18.16 -2.82
CA PRO A 923 37.27 18.75 -1.49
C PRO A 923 37.01 17.70 -0.39
N LYS A 924 37.84 17.67 0.65
CA LYS A 924 37.69 16.74 1.79
C LYS A 924 36.50 17.06 2.69
N ASP A 925 35.99 18.29 2.62
CA ASP A 925 34.89 18.78 3.45
C ASP A 925 33.50 18.69 2.77
N GLU A 926 33.42 18.28 1.50
CA GLU A 926 32.15 17.96 0.83
C GLU A 926 31.98 16.45 0.69
N PHE A 927 30.72 16.01 0.60
CA PHE A 927 30.34 14.61 0.30
C PHE A 927 31.09 13.58 1.15
N THR A 928 31.22 13.87 2.45
CA THR A 928 32.09 13.14 3.38
C THR A 928 31.67 11.69 3.65
N ASP A 929 30.47 11.29 3.20
CA ASP A 929 29.98 9.93 3.25
C ASP A 929 30.35 9.07 2.02
N ASP A 930 30.90 9.68 0.95
CA ASP A 930 31.58 8.97 -0.15
C ASP A 930 33.10 9.03 0.06
N LYS A 931 33.76 7.88 -0.12
CA LYS A 931 35.20 7.71 0.13
C LYS A 931 36.10 8.59 -0.77
N ASP A 932 35.60 8.98 -1.94
CA ASP A 932 36.32 9.78 -2.93
C ASP A 932 35.83 11.24 -2.91
N HIS A 933 34.96 11.60 -1.94
CA HIS A 933 34.29 12.90 -1.84
C HIS A 933 33.52 13.25 -3.12
N PHE A 934 32.83 12.26 -3.69
CA PHE A 934 32.12 12.39 -4.94
C PHE A 934 30.63 12.77 -4.71
N PRO A 935 30.05 13.66 -5.54
CA PRO A 935 28.63 14.01 -5.47
C PRO A 935 27.68 12.81 -5.51
N PHE A 936 26.55 12.90 -4.81
CA PHE A 936 25.60 11.79 -4.63
C PHE A 936 24.45 11.75 -5.65
N GLN A 937 24.11 12.87 -6.31
CA GLN A 937 22.99 12.97 -7.26
C GLN A 937 23.48 12.99 -8.72
N LEU A 938 23.03 12.01 -9.51
CA LEU A 938 23.24 12.03 -10.95
C LEU A 938 22.41 13.16 -11.57
N TYR A 939 23.01 13.94 -12.46
CA TYR A 939 22.31 15.00 -13.17
C TYR A 939 21.49 14.43 -14.32
N VAL A 940 20.27 14.01 -13.99
CA VAL A 940 19.21 13.65 -14.93
C VAL A 940 18.69 14.94 -15.56
N ARG A 941 19.13 15.23 -16.78
CA ARG A 941 18.74 16.45 -17.49
C ARG A 941 17.30 16.40 -17.98
N GLU A 942 16.83 15.20 -18.28
CA GLU A 942 15.49 14.96 -18.79
C GLU A 942 15.11 13.51 -18.49
N GLY A 943 13.98 13.34 -17.81
CA GLY A 943 13.39 12.04 -17.52
C GLY A 943 12.10 11.83 -18.29
N ARG A 944 11.11 11.22 -17.64
CA ARG A 944 9.75 11.22 -18.16
C ARG A 944 9.20 12.65 -18.15
N ARG A 945 8.40 13.00 -19.15
CA ARG A 945 7.62 14.27 -19.16
C ARG A 945 6.14 13.92 -19.05
N LEU A 946 5.45 14.49 -18.06
CA LEU A 946 4.03 14.23 -17.83
C LEU A 946 3.20 14.54 -19.10
N VAL A 947 2.14 13.76 -19.36
CA VAL A 947 1.04 14.20 -20.22
C VAL A 947 -0.02 14.87 -19.35
N GLY A 948 0.14 16.18 -19.18
CA GLY A 948 -0.71 17.00 -18.35
C GLY A 948 -1.93 17.55 -19.10
N GLU A 949 -2.76 18.33 -18.43
CA GLU A 949 -3.93 18.96 -19.03
C GLU A 949 -3.56 19.92 -20.19
N ILE A 950 -2.38 20.53 -20.12
CA ILE A 950 -1.74 21.26 -21.22
C ILE A 950 -0.26 20.86 -21.32
N THR A 951 0.29 20.89 -22.54
CA THR A 951 1.71 20.64 -22.79
C THR A 951 2.37 21.93 -23.23
N LEU A 952 3.40 22.38 -22.49
CA LEU A 952 4.21 23.53 -22.87
C LEU A 952 5.12 23.17 -24.06
N THR A 953 5.25 24.07 -25.03
CA THR A 953 6.00 23.86 -26.28
C THR A 953 6.96 25.01 -26.55
N GLU A 954 7.85 24.85 -27.53
CA GLU A 954 8.78 25.86 -28.02
C GLU A 954 8.06 27.18 -28.40
N HIS A 955 6.84 27.10 -28.92
CA HIS A 955 6.05 28.28 -29.30
C HIS A 955 5.67 29.16 -28.10
N HIS A 956 5.61 28.59 -26.90
CA HIS A 956 5.29 29.32 -25.68
C HIS A 956 6.52 30.06 -25.12
N ILE A 957 7.73 29.52 -25.33
CA ILE A 957 8.97 30.03 -24.74
C ILE A 957 9.77 30.94 -25.69
N THR A 958 9.54 30.79 -27.00
CA THR A 958 10.19 31.61 -28.04
C THR A 958 9.33 32.83 -28.42
N GLY A 959 9.82 33.64 -29.37
CA GLY A 959 9.11 34.84 -29.82
C GLY A 959 9.67 36.14 -29.26
N LYS A 960 10.96 36.22 -28.93
CA LYS A 960 11.62 37.47 -28.53
C LYS A 960 11.28 38.63 -29.48
N GLY A 961 10.69 39.71 -28.94
CA GLY A 961 10.21 40.86 -29.73
C GLY A 961 8.75 40.76 -30.22
N GLN A 962 8.04 39.68 -29.89
CA GLN A 962 6.59 39.50 -30.12
C GLN A 962 5.83 39.68 -28.80
N ALA A 963 4.49 39.78 -28.85
CA ALA A 963 3.65 39.77 -27.66
C ALA A 963 3.80 38.45 -26.90
N ILE A 964 3.72 38.51 -25.57
CA ILE A 964 3.81 37.34 -24.69
C ILE A 964 2.50 36.54 -24.78
N THR A 965 2.60 35.22 -24.80
CA THR A 965 1.42 34.36 -24.64
C THR A 965 1.00 34.40 -23.18
N HIS A 966 -0.13 35.04 -22.90
CA HIS A 966 -0.67 35.11 -21.56
C HIS A 966 -1.50 33.88 -21.23
N HIS A 967 -1.24 33.26 -20.09
CA HIS A 967 -2.05 32.16 -19.56
C HIS A 967 -2.89 32.66 -18.38
N PRO A 968 -4.22 32.43 -18.38
CA PRO A 968 -5.09 32.86 -17.28
C PRO A 968 -4.73 32.16 -15.96
N ASP A 969 -4.16 30.96 -16.04
CA ASP A 969 -3.76 30.10 -14.93
C ASP A 969 -2.24 30.10 -14.69
N THR A 970 -1.54 31.20 -14.96
CA THR A 970 -0.09 31.29 -14.73
C THR A 970 0.24 31.16 -13.25
N VAL A 971 1.25 30.33 -12.94
CA VAL A 971 1.73 30.14 -11.57
C VAL A 971 3.23 30.36 -11.42
N ALA A 972 4.01 30.44 -12.50
CA ALA A 972 5.44 30.73 -12.43
C ALA A 972 5.96 31.36 -13.73
N ILE A 973 7.14 31.95 -13.67
CA ILE A 973 7.90 32.42 -14.84
C ILE A 973 9.07 31.47 -15.10
N GLY A 974 9.22 31.05 -16.35
CA GLY A 974 10.46 30.46 -16.86
C GLY A 974 11.26 31.54 -17.59
N GLU A 975 12.59 31.54 -17.43
CA GLU A 975 13.43 32.61 -17.99
C GLU A 975 14.71 32.13 -18.68
N PHE A 976 15.11 30.89 -18.42
CA PHE A 976 16.35 30.36 -18.94
C PHE A 976 16.25 30.04 -20.45
N PRO A 977 17.27 30.33 -21.27
CA PRO A 977 17.25 29.98 -22.69
C PRO A 977 17.13 28.48 -22.94
N ILE A 978 16.56 28.08 -24.08
CA ILE A 978 16.59 26.68 -24.56
C ILE A 978 18.06 26.21 -24.59
N ASP A 979 18.38 25.22 -23.74
CA ASP A 979 19.71 24.61 -23.62
C ASP A 979 19.60 23.08 -23.46
N SER A 980 19.72 22.37 -24.58
CA SER A 980 19.68 20.90 -24.63
C SER A 980 21.08 20.33 -24.86
N PHE A 981 21.43 19.28 -24.12
CA PHE A 981 22.73 18.61 -24.22
C PHE A 981 22.74 17.58 -25.36
N PRO A 982 23.93 17.22 -25.89
CA PRO A 982 24.04 16.19 -26.92
C PRO A 982 23.33 14.90 -26.52
N CYS A 983 22.70 14.23 -27.49
CA CYS A 983 21.97 12.98 -27.29
C CYS A 983 22.73 11.78 -27.86
N ARG A 984 23.50 11.96 -28.95
CA ARG A 984 24.24 10.88 -29.62
C ARG A 984 25.74 11.14 -29.72
N LYS A 985 26.51 10.05 -29.78
CA LYS A 985 27.96 10.09 -30.01
C LYS A 985 28.26 10.62 -31.41
N ARG A 986 29.47 11.17 -31.57
CA ARG A 986 29.97 11.71 -32.83
C ARG A 986 29.82 10.67 -33.94
N GLN A 987 29.08 11.01 -34.99
CA GLN A 987 28.90 10.20 -36.19
C GLN A 987 29.92 10.57 -37.27
N SER A 988 30.10 9.69 -38.25
CA SER A 988 30.91 9.98 -39.43
C SER A 988 30.31 11.16 -40.21
N GLY A 989 31.08 12.23 -40.41
CA GLY A 989 30.62 13.48 -41.01
C GLY A 989 30.35 14.61 -40.03
N ASP A 990 30.28 14.32 -38.72
CA ASP A 990 30.12 15.34 -37.69
C ASP A 990 31.42 16.16 -37.54
N THR A 991 31.33 17.44 -37.90
CA THR A 991 32.47 18.37 -37.97
C THR A 991 32.34 19.59 -37.07
N ILE A 992 31.10 19.96 -36.68
CA ILE A 992 30.82 21.21 -35.95
C ILE A 992 30.18 20.95 -34.58
N VAL A 993 29.15 20.09 -34.51
CA VAL A 993 28.34 19.87 -33.30
C VAL A 993 27.91 18.41 -33.19
N LEU A 994 27.66 17.93 -31.97
CA LEU A 994 27.01 16.65 -31.73
C LEU A 994 25.49 16.76 -31.89
N GLU A 995 24.84 15.66 -32.25
CA GLU A 995 23.39 15.65 -32.45
C GLU A 995 22.62 15.89 -31.14
N GLY A 996 21.52 16.64 -31.25
CA GLY A 996 20.65 17.02 -30.13
C GLY A 996 21.12 18.23 -29.34
N TYR A 997 22.34 18.74 -29.58
CA TYR A 997 22.83 19.94 -28.88
C TYR A 997 22.12 21.19 -29.39
N LEU A 998 21.40 21.86 -28.49
CA LEU A 998 20.82 23.19 -28.69
C LEU A 998 21.45 24.12 -27.67
N GLY A 999 22.49 24.86 -28.06
CA GLY A 999 23.27 25.65 -27.11
C GLY A 999 22.72 27.05 -26.90
N MET A 1000 22.13 27.31 -25.73
CA MET A 1000 21.73 28.65 -25.24
C MET A 1000 21.03 29.53 -26.29
N LEU A 1001 19.81 29.19 -26.71
CA LEU A 1001 19.06 29.93 -27.75
C LEU A 1001 18.45 31.27 -27.25
N ASP A 1002 19.27 32.10 -26.60
CA ASP A 1002 18.92 33.38 -25.97
C ASP A 1002 18.46 34.48 -26.95
N HIS A 1003 18.71 34.29 -28.24
CA HIS A 1003 18.31 35.18 -29.32
C HIS A 1003 16.84 35.02 -29.71
N ILE A 1004 16.22 33.87 -29.42
CA ILE A 1004 14.79 33.60 -29.66
C ILE A 1004 14.00 33.39 -28.36
N THR A 1005 14.66 32.94 -27.29
CA THR A 1005 14.03 32.73 -25.98
C THR A 1005 13.88 34.06 -25.25
N ARG A 1006 12.77 34.21 -24.54
CA ARG A 1006 12.42 35.33 -23.64
C ARG A 1006 11.91 34.73 -22.32
N PRO A 1007 11.78 35.49 -21.22
CA PRO A 1007 10.95 35.03 -20.12
C PRO A 1007 9.53 34.70 -20.59
N TYR A 1008 8.91 33.69 -20.00
CA TYR A 1008 7.61 33.13 -20.39
C TYR A 1008 6.79 32.69 -19.18
N GLU A 1009 5.48 32.75 -19.34
CA GLU A 1009 4.52 32.31 -18.32
C GLU A 1009 4.36 30.79 -18.35
N ILE A 1010 4.28 30.16 -17.18
CA ILE A 1010 4.04 28.73 -17.03
C ILE A 1010 2.65 28.51 -16.41
N PRO A 1011 1.69 27.92 -17.14
CA PRO A 1011 0.35 27.66 -16.63
C PRO A 1011 0.32 26.50 -15.63
N TYR A 1012 -0.52 26.57 -14.61
CA TYR A 1012 -0.71 25.56 -13.57
C TYR A 1012 -0.97 24.16 -14.13
N ARG A 1013 -1.78 24.10 -15.20
CA ARG A 1013 -2.20 22.85 -15.86
C ARG A 1013 -1.06 21.99 -16.41
N VAL A 1014 0.17 22.50 -16.56
CA VAL A 1014 1.32 21.66 -16.94
C VAL A 1014 1.68 20.66 -15.84
N MET A 1015 1.32 20.95 -14.59
CA MET A 1015 1.63 20.12 -13.43
C MET A 1015 0.53 19.10 -13.11
N ILE A 1016 -0.61 19.14 -13.81
CA ILE A 1016 -1.80 18.35 -13.48
C ILE A 1016 -1.96 17.18 -14.46
N PRO A 1017 -1.88 15.91 -14.00
CA PRO A 1017 -2.09 14.75 -14.85
C PRO A 1017 -3.52 14.69 -15.40
N LYS A 1018 -3.68 14.28 -16.67
CA LYS A 1018 -5.03 14.15 -17.26
C LYS A 1018 -5.92 13.17 -16.51
N GLN A 1019 -5.35 12.02 -16.11
CA GLN A 1019 -6.11 10.83 -15.68
C GLN A 1019 -5.97 10.50 -14.19
N VAL A 1020 -5.09 11.20 -13.45
CA VAL A 1020 -4.79 10.87 -12.05
C VAL A 1020 -5.06 12.08 -11.16
N ASP A 1021 -6.05 11.95 -10.30
CA ASP A 1021 -6.41 12.91 -9.27
C ASP A 1021 -5.58 12.76 -7.99
N ALA A 1022 -5.66 13.81 -7.16
CA ALA A 1022 -4.86 13.97 -5.94
C ALA A 1022 -3.34 14.00 -6.19
N LEU A 1023 -2.89 14.33 -7.40
CA LEU A 1023 -1.46 14.34 -7.78
C LEU A 1023 -1.07 15.64 -8.51
N ILE A 1024 0.05 16.24 -8.13
CA ILE A 1024 0.66 17.42 -8.77
C ILE A 1024 2.13 17.13 -9.12
N VAL A 1025 2.63 17.60 -10.27
CA VAL A 1025 3.97 17.28 -10.79
C VAL A 1025 4.73 18.56 -11.18
N PRO A 1026 5.46 19.21 -10.24
CA PRO A 1026 6.17 20.46 -10.51
C PRO A 1026 7.52 20.33 -11.24
N VAL A 1027 8.17 19.16 -11.20
CA VAL A 1027 9.54 18.97 -11.73
C VAL A 1027 9.50 18.37 -13.13
N ALA A 1028 9.09 17.11 -13.25
CA ALA A 1028 8.91 16.39 -14.51
C ALA A 1028 7.57 16.72 -15.20
N ALA A 1029 7.23 18.03 -15.21
CA ALA A 1029 5.97 18.59 -15.69
C ALA A 1029 5.74 18.40 -17.20
N SER A 1030 4.53 18.76 -17.67
CA SER A 1030 4.11 18.51 -19.04
C SER A 1030 4.67 19.50 -20.04
N THR A 1031 5.69 19.06 -20.80
CA THR A 1031 6.28 19.83 -21.88
C THR A 1031 6.71 18.93 -23.05
N THR A 1032 7.03 19.53 -24.20
CA THR A 1032 7.84 18.89 -25.24
C THR A 1032 9.31 18.84 -24.81
N HIS A 1033 10.14 18.06 -25.50
CA HIS A 1033 11.59 18.03 -25.28
C HIS A 1033 12.23 19.42 -25.38
N VAL A 1034 11.89 20.18 -26.41
CA VAL A 1034 12.49 21.50 -26.66
C VAL A 1034 12.16 22.45 -25.52
N ALA A 1035 10.90 22.48 -25.07
CA ALA A 1035 10.51 23.32 -23.93
C ALA A 1035 11.09 22.84 -22.60
N PHE A 1036 11.23 21.53 -22.40
CA PHE A 1036 11.81 20.98 -21.19
C PHE A 1036 13.25 21.49 -20.97
N SER A 1037 14.00 21.65 -22.06
CA SER A 1037 15.38 22.14 -22.02
C SER A 1037 15.55 23.55 -21.45
N SER A 1038 14.46 24.31 -21.32
CA SER A 1038 14.41 25.64 -20.70
C SER A 1038 13.82 25.60 -19.29
N ILE A 1039 12.70 24.89 -19.07
CA ILE A 1039 11.98 24.88 -17.77
C ILE A 1039 12.75 24.16 -16.65
N ARG A 1040 13.67 23.24 -17.01
CA ARG A 1040 14.35 22.28 -16.11
C ARG A 1040 15.39 22.87 -15.14
N MET A 1041 15.32 24.17 -14.85
CA MET A 1041 16.28 24.84 -13.96
C MET A 1041 15.77 24.83 -12.52
N GLU A 1042 16.67 24.59 -11.56
CA GLU A 1042 16.33 24.56 -10.13
C GLU A 1042 15.55 25.79 -9.64
N PRO A 1043 15.89 27.04 -10.04
CA PRO A 1043 15.10 28.21 -9.66
C PRO A 1043 13.64 28.14 -10.14
N THR A 1044 13.42 27.73 -11.38
CA THR A 1044 12.07 27.58 -11.97
C THR A 1044 11.32 26.43 -11.31
N TRP A 1045 11.97 25.30 -11.04
CA TRP A 1045 11.35 24.19 -10.31
C TRP A 1045 11.02 24.54 -8.86
N MET A 1046 11.79 25.41 -8.18
CA MET A 1046 11.40 25.93 -6.86
C MET A 1046 10.14 26.78 -6.92
N ALA A 1047 9.97 27.63 -7.95
CA ALA A 1047 8.75 28.41 -8.14
C ALA A 1047 7.53 27.51 -8.45
N LEU A 1048 7.70 26.50 -9.31
CA LEU A 1048 6.65 25.50 -9.57
C LEU A 1048 6.35 24.65 -8.34
N GLY A 1049 7.38 24.31 -7.56
CA GLY A 1049 7.27 23.63 -6.28
C GLY A 1049 6.43 24.41 -5.29
N GLN A 1050 6.75 25.69 -5.06
CA GLN A 1050 5.95 26.59 -4.22
C GLN A 1050 4.49 26.64 -4.70
N ALA A 1051 4.25 26.78 -6.01
CA ALA A 1051 2.90 26.74 -6.58
C ALA A 1051 2.18 25.41 -6.31
N ALA A 1052 2.86 24.27 -6.44
CA ALA A 1052 2.30 22.95 -6.16
C ALA A 1052 1.94 22.78 -4.67
N GLY A 1053 2.80 23.24 -3.77
CA GLY A 1053 2.55 23.20 -2.32
C GLY A 1053 1.36 24.09 -1.91
N THR A 1054 1.31 25.32 -2.43
CA THR A 1054 0.18 26.23 -2.22
C THR A 1054 -1.12 25.65 -2.79
N ALA A 1055 -1.10 25.12 -4.01
CA ALA A 1055 -2.28 24.50 -4.62
C ALA A 1055 -2.74 23.25 -3.88
N ALA A 1056 -1.82 22.43 -3.36
CA ALA A 1056 -2.16 21.28 -2.53
C ALA A 1056 -2.88 21.70 -1.23
N ASN A 1057 -2.40 22.76 -0.56
CA ASN A 1057 -3.09 23.30 0.61
C ASN A 1057 -4.48 23.86 0.26
N LEU A 1058 -4.59 24.62 -0.83
CA LEU A 1058 -5.87 25.18 -1.28
C LEU A 1058 -6.86 24.09 -1.68
N ALA A 1059 -6.43 23.06 -2.41
CA ALA A 1059 -7.26 21.90 -2.74
C ALA A 1059 -7.88 21.27 -1.49
N ILE A 1060 -7.08 21.12 -0.44
CA ILE A 1060 -7.51 20.56 0.85
C ILE A 1060 -8.44 21.51 1.61
N LYS A 1061 -8.18 22.82 1.55
CA LYS A 1061 -8.97 23.86 2.22
C LYS A 1061 -10.32 24.09 1.55
N GLU A 1062 -10.36 23.99 0.23
CA GLU A 1062 -11.55 24.19 -0.60
C GLU A 1062 -12.34 22.88 -0.79
N ASP A 1063 -11.81 21.75 -0.32
CA ASP A 1063 -12.36 20.39 -0.51
C ASP A 1063 -12.62 20.03 -1.98
N VAL A 1064 -11.64 20.36 -2.83
CA VAL A 1064 -11.67 20.11 -4.28
C VAL A 1064 -10.43 19.31 -4.72
N PRO A 1065 -10.50 18.53 -5.82
CA PRO A 1065 -9.28 17.92 -6.37
C PRO A 1065 -8.31 18.99 -6.85
N PRO A 1066 -6.98 18.72 -6.90
CA PRO A 1066 -5.98 19.71 -7.34
C PRO A 1066 -6.28 20.39 -8.68
N ARG A 1067 -6.93 19.71 -9.61
CA ARG A 1067 -7.33 20.27 -10.92
C ARG A 1067 -8.41 21.35 -10.83
N ALA A 1068 -9.15 21.40 -9.72
CA ALA A 1068 -10.32 22.25 -9.53
C ALA A 1068 -10.08 23.41 -8.55
N VAL A 1069 -8.83 23.61 -8.12
CA VAL A 1069 -8.43 24.73 -7.25
C VAL A 1069 -8.74 26.07 -7.90
N SER A 1070 -9.21 27.04 -7.11
CA SER A 1070 -9.41 28.42 -7.55
C SER A 1070 -8.10 29.06 -8.01
N MET A 1071 -8.01 29.39 -9.32
CA MET A 1071 -6.82 30.06 -9.86
C MET A 1071 -6.63 31.47 -9.29
N GLU A 1072 -7.72 32.19 -9.02
CA GLU A 1072 -7.65 33.51 -8.38
C GLU A 1072 -7.05 33.40 -6.98
N SER A 1073 -7.49 32.43 -6.18
CA SER A 1073 -6.98 32.21 -4.82
C SER A 1073 -5.53 31.74 -4.83
N LEU A 1074 -5.18 30.82 -5.74
CA LEU A 1074 -3.81 30.36 -5.92
C LEU A 1074 -2.87 31.50 -6.31
N GLN A 1075 -3.21 32.28 -7.34
CA GLN A 1075 -2.38 33.38 -7.82
C GLN A 1075 -2.22 34.47 -6.76
N THR A 1076 -3.31 34.85 -6.08
CA THR A 1076 -3.27 35.83 -4.98
C THR A 1076 -2.32 35.37 -3.87
N THR A 1077 -2.45 34.12 -3.42
CA THR A 1077 -1.59 33.58 -2.36
C THR A 1077 -0.13 33.48 -2.82
N LEU A 1078 0.14 33.17 -4.09
CA LEU A 1078 1.50 33.15 -4.62
C LEU A 1078 2.13 34.55 -4.64
N GLU A 1079 1.40 35.56 -5.12
CA GLU A 1079 1.87 36.95 -5.15
C GLU A 1079 2.11 37.51 -3.74
N GLU A 1080 1.20 37.23 -2.79
CA GLU A 1080 1.37 37.60 -1.38
C GLU A 1080 2.63 36.96 -0.76
N ASN A 1081 2.99 35.76 -1.20
CA ASN A 1081 4.21 35.06 -0.80
C ASN A 1081 5.42 35.40 -1.70
N GLY A 1082 5.36 36.52 -2.42
CA GLY A 1082 6.48 37.09 -3.18
C GLY A 1082 6.85 36.33 -4.46
N GLN A 1083 5.99 35.44 -4.95
CA GLN A 1083 6.21 34.76 -6.23
C GLN A 1083 5.88 35.69 -7.40
N VAL A 1084 6.67 35.61 -8.46
CA VAL A 1084 6.50 36.42 -9.67
C VAL A 1084 5.64 35.66 -10.67
N LEU A 1085 4.52 36.26 -11.09
CA LEU A 1085 3.57 35.68 -12.05
C LEU A 1085 3.48 36.47 -13.37
N ARG A 1086 3.98 37.71 -13.36
CA ARG A 1086 3.95 38.69 -14.47
C ARG A 1086 5.17 39.61 -14.35
N TRP A 1087 5.65 40.15 -15.48
CA TRP A 1087 6.79 41.07 -15.53
C TRP A 1087 6.66 42.16 -16.60
#